data_AF-A0AA37GXH1-F1
#
_entry.id   AF-A0AA37GXH1-F1
#
_cell.length_a   1.000
_cell.length_b   1.000
_cell.length_c   1.000
_cell.angle_alpha   90.00
_cell.angle_beta   90.00
_cell.angle_gamma   90.00
#
_symmetry.space_group_name_H-M   'P 1'
#
loop_
_entity.id
_entity.type
_entity.pdbx_description
1 polymer ?
#
loop_
_entity_poly.entity_id
_entity_poly.type
_entity_poly.pdbx_seq_one_letter_code
_entity_poly.pdbx_strand_id
1 'polypeptide(L)'
;MAAIQYAPFSSEIELPFYAALFSSKLEHDKLDDSARRVLGQYTTLPVEPGQSCKMSILGNALTSDQTDEESRPNDEHVRAEGWIKNVNTIEDFKNTDKQAMLKLAARHVWDAINDGTIYSVPSLLSSFTILSYADLKKYKFTYWFAFPALHSDPQWKRTGPIGRLDPKESTALVDRVGTWQANRDKRQNGFFLAKKARGVDVSDLDKDANSDLHDLNDTFGYVWEVANLGDFENGFFDDVAEEDRYVAFVDPSTYPENPSWPLRNLLWLIRQRFRLTKVQILCYRDIRSSRHAARSIILPLEMDQVEPLAVTEMPKVTGWERDGEGKLRARIANLGEYMDPARLADQSVDLNLKLMKWRISPNLDLDTIKSTKCLLLGAGTLGSYVSRNLMGWGVRTITFVDYGRVSYSNPVRQPLFEFEDCLEGGKHKAPRAAQALKRIYPGVESEGHVLSVPMLGHPFTDEARSKADYDKLKQLIDDHDAIFLLMDSRESRWLPSVLGKAAGKIVLNAALGFDSFVVMRHGAEPDNVQPEDKERKTLGCYFCNDVVAPADVSIAYHCCRTLTDIVQSQKDQTLDQQCTVTRPGVAAIASALLVELFASLLQHPLKQHAPAPQTSNDEKDPHDHALGLVPHTVRGYLHNFNNKVIRGESYPCCSACGPPILEAYRSDGWKFVKKALLEKDYVAELSGLAEVQREAERRAASMDWEEEEDGADDGDGELI
;
A
#
# COMPACT_ATOMS: atom_id res chain seq x y z
N MET A 1 -56.44 -2.11 13.95
CA MET A 1 -55.38 -1.21 14.42
C MET A 1 -54.07 -2.00 14.50
N ALA A 2 -53.03 -1.58 13.78
CA ALA A 2 -51.72 -2.24 13.77
C ALA A 2 -50.68 -1.39 14.49
N ALA A 3 -49.79 -2.02 15.26
CA ALA A 3 -48.66 -1.32 15.88
C ALA A 3 -47.68 -0.84 14.80
N ILE A 4 -47.11 0.35 15.00
CA ILE A 4 -46.19 0.97 14.04
C ILE A 4 -44.82 0.31 14.16
N GLN A 5 -44.26 -0.10 13.02
CA GLN A 5 -42.86 -0.51 12.92
C GLN A 5 -42.02 0.64 12.36
N TYR A 6 -40.81 0.81 12.89
CA TYR A 6 -39.94 1.95 12.58
C TYR A 6 -38.66 1.46 11.91
N ALA A 7 -38.25 2.15 10.84
CA ALA A 7 -36.94 1.93 10.22
C ALA A 7 -35.84 2.58 11.08
N PRO A 8 -34.87 1.80 11.61
CA PRO A 8 -33.82 2.34 12.46
C PRO A 8 -32.82 3.18 11.66
N PHE A 9 -32.22 4.18 12.32
CA PHE A 9 -31.06 4.87 11.76
C PHE A 9 -29.83 3.96 11.69
N SER A 10 -29.05 4.14 10.63
CA SER A 10 -27.72 3.58 10.47
C SER A 10 -26.69 4.71 10.35
N SER A 11 -25.48 4.51 10.86
CA SER A 11 -24.41 5.50 10.84
C SER A 11 -23.54 5.39 9.58
N GLU A 12 -23.10 6.53 9.07
CA GLU A 12 -22.15 6.67 7.96
C GLU A 12 -21.16 7.79 8.30
N ILE A 13 -19.86 7.50 8.32
CA ILE A 13 -18.83 8.47 8.69
C ILE A 13 -17.89 8.67 7.49
N GLU A 14 -17.69 9.91 7.07
CA GLU A 14 -16.76 10.23 5.99
C GLU A 14 -15.30 10.07 6.44
N LEU A 15 -14.42 9.68 5.50
CA LEU A 15 -13.00 9.48 5.79
C LEU A 15 -12.31 10.69 6.45
N PRO A 16 -12.57 11.95 6.01
CA PRO A 16 -11.93 13.12 6.62
C PRO A 16 -12.29 13.33 8.10
N PHE A 17 -13.44 12.83 8.56
CA PHE A 17 -13.83 12.96 9.97
C PHE A 17 -12.85 12.24 10.89
N TYR A 18 -12.36 11.06 10.49
CA TYR A 18 -11.40 10.32 11.31
C TYR A 18 -10.09 11.08 11.46
N ALA A 19 -9.60 11.70 10.38
CA ALA A 19 -8.40 12.54 10.43
C ALA A 19 -8.60 13.74 11.35
N ALA A 20 -9.73 14.45 11.21
CA ALA A 20 -10.07 15.58 12.08
C ALA A 20 -10.18 15.17 13.57
N LEU A 21 -10.79 14.02 13.86
CA LEU A 21 -10.90 13.50 15.22
C LEU A 21 -9.52 13.12 15.79
N PHE A 22 -8.65 12.52 14.97
CA PHE A 22 -7.30 12.11 15.40
C PHE A 22 -6.43 13.33 15.68
N SER A 23 -6.41 14.31 14.77
CA SER A 23 -5.72 15.60 14.99
C SER A 23 -6.24 16.28 16.24
N SER A 24 -7.57 16.38 16.40
CA SER A 24 -8.14 17.00 17.59
C SER A 24 -7.80 16.26 18.88
N LYS A 25 -7.72 14.92 18.86
CA LYS A 25 -7.35 14.13 20.03
C LYS A 25 -5.89 14.37 20.44
N LEU A 26 -4.98 14.53 19.46
CA LEU A 26 -3.56 14.79 19.72
C LEU A 26 -3.29 16.23 20.15
N GLU A 27 -3.92 17.20 19.47
CA GLU A 27 -3.60 18.62 19.61
C GLU A 27 -4.38 19.28 20.74
N HIS A 28 -5.67 18.95 20.88
CA HIS A 28 -6.58 19.61 21.80
C HIS A 28 -6.95 18.74 23.00
N ASP A 29 -7.58 17.58 22.77
CA ASP A 29 -8.21 16.81 23.84
C ASP A 29 -7.16 16.12 24.73
N LYS A 30 -6.07 15.60 24.16
CA LYS A 30 -5.01 14.85 24.86
C LYS A 30 -5.62 13.73 25.72
N LEU A 31 -5.60 13.90 27.05
CA LEU A 31 -6.17 12.95 28.01
C LEU A 31 -7.62 13.26 28.38
N ASP A 32 -8.14 14.43 28.01
CA ASP A 32 -9.56 14.77 28.20
C ASP A 32 -10.42 13.84 27.33
N ASP A 33 -11.42 13.22 27.97
CA ASP A 33 -12.41 12.35 27.35
C ASP A 33 -13.84 12.90 27.49
N SER A 34 -13.97 14.18 27.82
CA SER A 34 -15.23 14.91 27.88
C SER A 34 -15.98 14.82 26.55
N ALA A 35 -17.31 14.74 26.63
CA ALA A 35 -18.14 14.66 25.44
C ALA A 35 -18.09 15.96 24.63
N ARG A 36 -17.91 15.83 23.31
CA ARG A 36 -17.86 16.98 22.38
C ARG A 36 -19.06 16.96 21.46
N ARG A 37 -19.49 18.13 21.03
CA ARG A 37 -20.58 18.28 20.07
C ARG A 37 -20.15 17.77 18.69
N VAL A 38 -21.04 17.08 18.01
CA VAL A 38 -20.85 16.59 16.63
C VAL A 38 -22.11 16.86 15.83
N LEU A 39 -21.96 17.46 14.67
CA LEU A 39 -23.05 17.68 13.74
C LEU A 39 -23.32 16.43 12.91
N GLY A 40 -24.56 15.95 12.91
CA GLY A 40 -25.02 14.92 12.00
C GLY A 40 -25.99 15.48 10.96
N GLN A 41 -26.12 14.79 9.84
CA GLN A 41 -27.11 15.10 8.83
C GLN A 41 -27.78 13.84 8.30
N TYR A 42 -29.04 13.98 7.90
CA TYR A 42 -29.79 12.94 7.20
C TYR A 42 -30.63 13.59 6.09
N THR A 43 -31.07 12.81 5.11
CA THR A 43 -31.83 13.34 3.97
C THR A 43 -32.69 12.25 3.33
N THR A 44 -33.66 12.66 2.52
CA THR A 44 -34.56 11.81 1.75
C THR A 44 -33.90 11.43 0.43
N LEU A 45 -33.38 10.20 0.32
CA LEU A 45 -32.75 9.73 -0.92
C LEU A 45 -33.64 8.72 -1.67
N PRO A 46 -33.69 8.75 -3.02
CA PRO A 46 -34.34 7.72 -3.84
C PRO A 46 -33.50 6.44 -3.86
N VAL A 47 -33.36 5.78 -2.71
CA VAL A 47 -32.56 4.57 -2.54
C VAL A 47 -33.42 3.39 -2.12
N GLU A 48 -32.88 2.17 -2.27
CA GLU A 48 -33.54 0.97 -1.78
C GLU A 48 -33.76 1.03 -0.25
N PRO A 49 -34.83 0.41 0.28
CA PRO A 49 -35.17 0.45 1.71
C PRO A 49 -34.01 0.15 2.66
N GLY A 50 -33.17 -0.84 2.34
CA GLY A 50 -32.02 -1.22 3.18
C GLY A 50 -30.87 -0.20 3.22
N GLN A 51 -30.84 0.76 2.29
CA GLN A 51 -29.84 1.84 2.25
C GLN A 51 -30.40 3.19 2.72
N SER A 52 -31.68 3.23 3.10
CA SER A 52 -32.38 4.40 3.62
C SER A 52 -32.01 4.65 5.11
N CYS A 53 -32.51 5.74 5.70
CA CYS A 53 -32.30 6.06 7.12
C CYS A 53 -30.80 6.12 7.52
N LYS A 54 -29.96 6.83 6.77
CA LYS A 54 -28.56 7.07 7.14
C LYS A 54 -28.39 8.39 7.89
N MET A 55 -27.64 8.33 8.99
CA MET A 55 -27.07 9.49 9.69
C MET A 55 -25.62 9.65 9.24
N SER A 56 -25.34 10.68 8.45
CA SER A 56 -24.02 10.97 7.92
C SER A 56 -23.26 11.94 8.83
N ILE A 57 -22.01 11.59 9.17
CA ILE A 57 -21.05 12.43 9.88
C ILE A 57 -19.96 12.87 8.91
N LEU A 58 -19.88 14.19 8.73
CA LEU A 58 -19.03 14.83 7.74
C LEU A 58 -17.64 15.14 8.27
N GLY A 59 -16.69 15.39 7.36
CA GLY A 59 -15.32 15.78 7.72
C GLY A 59 -15.20 16.96 8.71
N ASN A 60 -16.06 17.97 8.55
CA ASN A 60 -16.08 19.18 9.38
C ASN A 60 -17.03 19.10 10.59
N ALA A 61 -17.61 17.93 10.89
CA ALA A 61 -18.67 17.78 11.89
C ALA A 61 -18.27 18.15 13.34
N LEU A 62 -16.96 18.23 13.64
CA LEU A 62 -16.43 18.65 14.95
C LEU A 62 -16.28 20.17 15.09
N THR A 63 -16.21 20.90 13.97
CA THR A 63 -15.88 22.33 13.93
C THR A 63 -16.99 23.18 13.33
N SER A 64 -17.96 22.58 12.65
CA SER A 64 -19.09 23.31 12.08
C SER A 64 -19.99 23.84 13.19
N ASP A 65 -20.09 25.18 13.26
CA ASP A 65 -21.04 25.88 14.11
C ASP A 65 -22.27 26.35 13.32
N GLN A 66 -23.24 26.93 14.03
CA GLN A 66 -24.59 27.23 13.54
C GLN A 66 -24.66 28.17 12.31
N THR A 67 -23.55 28.76 11.87
CA THR A 67 -23.49 29.95 11.02
C THR A 67 -22.83 29.76 9.66
N ASP A 68 -22.41 28.56 9.27
CA ASP A 68 -21.77 28.36 7.96
C ASP A 68 -22.81 28.37 6.83
N GLU A 69 -23.21 29.57 6.40
CA GLU A 69 -24.00 29.84 5.20
C GLU A 69 -23.27 29.42 3.91
N GLU A 70 -21.94 29.24 3.95
CA GLU A 70 -21.13 29.17 2.74
C GLU A 70 -20.75 27.76 2.24
N SER A 71 -21.08 26.68 2.96
CA SER A 71 -20.42 25.39 2.67
C SER A 71 -21.20 24.32 1.89
N ARG A 72 -22.49 24.44 1.53
CA ARG A 72 -23.16 23.41 0.71
C ARG A 72 -24.25 23.90 -0.26
N PRO A 73 -24.34 23.33 -1.49
CA PRO A 73 -25.32 23.73 -2.52
C PRO A 73 -26.71 23.08 -2.40
N ASN A 74 -26.93 22.15 -1.45
CA ASN A 74 -28.17 21.37 -1.38
C ASN A 74 -28.93 21.62 -0.06
N ASP A 75 -29.99 22.42 -0.13
CA ASP A 75 -30.98 22.68 0.94
C ASP A 75 -31.75 21.42 1.42
N GLU A 76 -31.48 20.24 0.86
CA GLU A 76 -32.23 19.00 1.10
C GLU A 76 -31.69 18.18 2.29
N HIS A 77 -30.62 18.62 2.95
CA HIS A 77 -30.07 17.95 4.14
C HIS A 77 -30.68 18.50 5.43
N VAL A 78 -31.11 17.59 6.30
CA VAL A 78 -31.67 17.90 7.61
C VAL A 78 -30.62 17.70 8.68
N ARG A 79 -30.51 18.69 9.56
CA ARG A 79 -29.59 18.73 10.68
C ARG A 79 -30.05 17.85 11.84
N ALA A 80 -29.12 17.12 12.42
CA ALA A 80 -29.28 16.36 13.67
C ALA A 80 -28.20 16.76 14.68
N GLU A 81 -28.59 16.98 15.94
CA GLU A 81 -27.63 17.30 17.00
C GLU A 81 -27.07 16.03 17.64
N GLY A 82 -25.75 15.95 17.81
CA GLY A 82 -25.15 14.83 18.51
C GLY A 82 -23.93 15.17 19.33
N TRP A 83 -23.47 14.16 20.06
CA TRP A 83 -22.29 14.23 20.92
C TRP A 83 -21.42 13.00 20.74
N ILE A 84 -20.10 13.18 20.74
CA ILE A 84 -19.11 12.10 20.74
C ILE A 84 -18.37 12.07 22.08
N LYS A 85 -18.31 10.89 22.69
CA LYS A 85 -17.42 10.61 23.82
C LYS A 85 -16.31 9.68 23.34
N ASN A 86 -15.11 10.23 23.17
CA ASN A 86 -13.93 9.48 22.74
C ASN A 86 -13.05 9.14 23.94
N VAL A 87 -13.13 7.89 24.41
CA VAL A 87 -12.36 7.42 25.57
C VAL A 87 -10.90 7.14 25.20
N ASN A 88 -10.02 7.17 26.21
CA ASN A 88 -8.58 7.01 26.02
C ASN A 88 -8.13 5.55 25.87
N THR A 89 -8.85 4.60 26.47
CA THR A 89 -8.49 3.17 26.47
C THR A 89 -9.63 2.29 25.96
N ILE A 90 -9.29 1.12 25.44
CA ILE A 90 -10.30 0.15 25.00
C ILE A 90 -11.04 -0.48 26.20
N GLU A 91 -10.39 -0.53 27.37
CA GLU A 91 -10.97 -0.95 28.64
C GLU A 91 -12.08 0.01 29.05
N ASP A 92 -11.84 1.32 29.00
CA ASP A 92 -12.86 2.33 29.30
C ASP A 92 -14.05 2.23 28.35
N PHE A 93 -13.81 1.96 27.07
CA PHE A 93 -14.87 1.77 26.07
C PHE A 93 -15.78 0.58 26.44
N LYS A 94 -15.17 -0.53 26.85
CA LYS A 94 -15.89 -1.74 27.26
C LYS A 94 -16.66 -1.50 28.56
N ASN A 95 -16.02 -0.86 29.54
CA ASN A 95 -16.57 -0.64 30.89
C ASN A 95 -17.57 0.50 30.97
N THR A 96 -17.61 1.41 29.99
CA THR A 96 -18.60 2.50 29.95
C THR A 96 -20.02 1.95 30.03
N ASP A 97 -20.81 2.48 30.96
CA ASP A 97 -22.23 2.17 31.10
C ASP A 97 -23.03 2.76 29.93
N LYS A 98 -23.24 1.90 28.94
CA LYS A 98 -23.97 2.20 27.70
C LYS A 98 -25.44 2.50 27.95
N GLN A 99 -26.04 1.97 29.01
CA GLN A 99 -27.44 2.24 29.33
C GLN A 99 -27.58 3.60 29.99
N ALA A 100 -26.68 3.97 30.91
CA ALA A 100 -26.65 5.30 31.50
C ALA A 100 -26.41 6.38 30.43
N MET A 101 -25.47 6.16 29.51
CA MET A 101 -25.19 7.09 28.41
C MET A 101 -26.42 7.31 27.51
N LEU A 102 -27.12 6.25 27.13
CA LEU A 102 -28.34 6.33 26.33
C LEU A 102 -29.48 7.05 27.08
N LYS A 103 -29.64 6.77 28.39
CA LYS A 103 -30.63 7.45 29.23
C LYS A 103 -30.34 8.95 29.35
N LEU A 104 -29.08 9.34 29.50
CA LEU A 104 -28.68 10.74 29.55
C LEU A 104 -29.02 11.47 28.23
N ALA A 105 -28.67 10.86 27.09
CA ALA A 105 -28.99 11.43 25.78
C ALA A 105 -30.51 11.60 25.57
N ALA A 106 -31.30 10.59 25.95
CA ALA A 106 -32.76 10.68 25.89
C ALA A 106 -33.35 11.67 26.89
N ARG A 107 -32.71 11.88 28.04
CA ARG A 107 -33.13 12.87 29.03
C ARG A 107 -33.06 14.28 28.49
N HIS A 108 -32.04 14.61 27.69
CA HIS A 108 -31.97 15.92 27.03
C HIS A 108 -33.16 16.15 26.07
N VAL A 109 -33.56 15.13 25.30
CA VAL A 109 -34.73 15.22 24.42
C VAL A 109 -36.02 15.35 25.24
N TRP A 110 -36.15 14.56 26.31
CA TRP A 110 -37.29 14.58 27.22
C TRP A 110 -37.47 15.94 27.90
N ASP A 111 -36.41 16.50 28.47
CA ASP A 111 -36.46 17.79 29.17
C ASP A 111 -36.80 18.92 28.19
N ALA A 112 -36.17 18.92 27.00
CA ALA A 112 -36.46 19.90 25.96
C ALA A 112 -37.93 19.87 25.48
N ILE A 113 -38.55 18.68 25.43
CA ILE A 113 -39.97 18.56 25.10
C ILE A 113 -40.84 19.15 26.22
N ASN A 114 -40.49 18.89 27.48
CA ASN A 114 -41.31 19.33 28.62
C ASN A 114 -41.21 20.85 28.85
N ASP A 115 -40.01 21.41 28.79
CA ASP A 115 -39.78 22.85 29.00
C ASP A 115 -40.13 23.71 27.78
N GLY A 116 -40.34 23.09 26.61
CA GLY A 116 -40.72 23.76 25.36
C GLY A 116 -39.55 24.29 24.54
N THR A 117 -38.30 24.15 25.00
CA THR A 117 -37.10 24.53 24.24
C THR A 117 -36.94 23.72 22.94
N ILE A 118 -37.62 22.58 22.84
CA ILE A 118 -37.69 21.76 21.62
C ILE A 118 -38.22 22.54 20.41
N TYR A 119 -39.07 23.57 20.60
CA TYR A 119 -39.57 24.38 19.49
C TYR A 119 -38.51 25.32 18.90
N SER A 120 -37.52 25.70 19.70
CA SER A 120 -36.37 26.47 19.24
C SER A 120 -35.36 25.58 18.51
N VAL A 121 -35.20 24.32 18.93
CA VAL A 121 -34.25 23.37 18.32
C VAL A 121 -34.92 22.00 18.06
N PRO A 122 -35.83 21.88 17.06
CA PRO A 122 -36.50 20.62 16.74
C PRO A 122 -35.55 19.51 16.31
N SER A 123 -34.35 19.84 15.80
CA SER A 123 -33.30 18.87 15.43
C SER A 123 -32.87 17.94 16.58
N LEU A 124 -33.16 18.28 17.85
CA LEU A 124 -32.94 17.39 19.00
C LEU A 124 -33.83 16.13 18.96
N LEU A 125 -34.99 16.17 18.28
CA LEU A 125 -35.84 15.00 18.07
C LEU A 125 -35.13 13.91 17.24
N SER A 126 -34.16 14.30 16.42
CA SER A 126 -33.28 13.40 15.63
C SER A 126 -31.88 13.28 16.25
N SER A 127 -31.74 13.53 17.56
CA SER A 127 -30.43 13.52 18.20
C SER A 127 -29.74 12.16 18.18
N PHE A 128 -28.41 12.17 18.32
CA PHE A 128 -27.59 10.97 18.38
C PHE A 128 -26.41 11.12 19.35
N THR A 129 -25.77 10.01 19.68
CA THR A 129 -24.57 9.99 20.51
C THR A 129 -23.62 8.92 20.01
N ILE A 130 -22.32 9.20 20.03
CA ILE A 130 -21.25 8.32 19.58
C ILE A 130 -20.37 8.00 20.78
N LEU A 131 -20.24 6.72 21.13
CA LEU A 131 -19.15 6.25 21.99
C LEU A 131 -18.02 5.78 21.10
N SER A 132 -16.79 6.24 21.31
CA SER A 132 -15.65 5.85 20.48
C SER A 132 -14.35 5.63 21.24
N TYR A 133 -13.45 4.89 20.61
CA TYR A 133 -12.06 4.70 21.00
C TYR A 133 -11.18 4.72 19.74
N ALA A 134 -10.18 5.60 19.72
CA ALA A 134 -9.23 5.76 18.62
C ALA A 134 -7.86 5.16 18.97
N ASP A 135 -7.49 4.04 18.36
CA ASP A 135 -6.13 3.48 18.42
C ASP A 135 -5.27 4.15 17.34
N LEU A 136 -4.59 5.23 17.73
CA LEU A 136 -3.72 6.01 16.85
C LEU A 136 -2.46 5.24 16.41
N LYS A 137 -2.09 4.16 17.10
CA LYS A 137 -0.91 3.35 16.73
C LYS A 137 -1.25 2.34 15.64
N LYS A 138 -2.46 1.78 15.69
CA LYS A 138 -2.94 0.79 14.70
C LYS A 138 -3.86 1.42 13.65
N TYR A 139 -4.12 2.71 13.73
CA TYR A 139 -5.09 3.44 12.91
C TYR A 139 -6.47 2.76 12.89
N LYS A 140 -6.91 2.27 14.06
CA LYS A 140 -8.21 1.60 14.22
C LYS A 140 -9.16 2.47 15.03
N PHE A 141 -10.35 2.69 14.52
CA PHE A 141 -11.39 3.45 15.19
C PHE A 141 -12.55 2.55 15.56
N THR A 142 -12.74 2.32 16.86
CA THR A 142 -13.87 1.55 17.40
C THR A 142 -14.96 2.51 17.81
N TYR A 143 -16.20 2.33 17.35
CA TYR A 143 -17.29 3.25 17.64
C TYR A 143 -18.65 2.56 17.73
N TRP A 144 -19.60 3.22 18.38
CA TRP A 144 -20.98 2.76 18.46
C TRP A 144 -21.93 3.96 18.54
N PHE A 145 -22.90 4.03 17.62
CA PHE A 145 -23.94 5.05 17.63
C PHE A 145 -25.12 4.65 18.49
N ALA A 146 -25.72 5.64 19.13
CA ALA A 146 -26.98 5.56 19.81
C ALA A 146 -27.91 6.68 19.28
N PHE A 147 -29.11 6.29 18.86
CA PHE A 147 -30.18 7.19 18.43
C PHE A 147 -31.30 7.14 19.48
N PRO A 148 -31.25 7.98 20.53
CA PRO A 148 -32.22 7.93 21.64
C PRO A 148 -33.66 8.08 21.13
N ALA A 149 -34.47 7.07 21.41
CA ALA A 149 -35.89 7.07 21.08
C ALA A 149 -36.76 6.75 22.31
N LEU A 150 -37.69 7.65 22.60
CA LEU A 150 -38.66 7.54 23.67
C LEU A 150 -39.81 6.60 23.27
N HIS A 151 -40.21 5.70 24.16
CA HIS A 151 -41.36 4.81 23.93
C HIS A 151 -42.64 5.46 24.43
N SER A 152 -43.72 5.38 23.66
CA SER A 152 -45.04 5.78 24.14
C SER A 152 -45.78 4.60 24.75
N ASP A 153 -46.33 4.79 25.95
CA ASP A 153 -47.28 3.90 26.59
C ASP A 153 -48.52 4.68 27.09
N PRO A 154 -49.71 4.51 26.50
CA PRO A 154 -50.08 3.52 25.49
C PRO A 154 -49.40 3.76 24.13
N GLN A 155 -49.30 2.68 23.36
CA GLN A 155 -48.67 2.70 22.04
C GLN A 155 -49.59 3.32 20.99
N TRP A 156 -49.01 4.14 20.11
CA TRP A 156 -49.68 4.63 18.91
C TRP A 156 -49.91 3.48 17.92
N LYS A 157 -51.13 3.41 17.38
CA LYS A 157 -51.56 2.38 16.43
C LYS A 157 -52.07 3.04 15.17
N ARG A 158 -51.82 2.43 14.02
CA ARG A 158 -52.39 2.86 12.73
C ARG A 158 -53.87 2.46 12.69
N THR A 159 -54.75 3.43 12.44
CA THR A 159 -56.22 3.23 12.44
C THR A 159 -56.81 3.01 11.05
N GLY A 160 -56.16 3.53 10.00
CA GLY A 160 -56.63 3.45 8.62
C GLY A 160 -55.55 2.98 7.60
N PRO A 161 -55.89 2.97 6.30
CA PRO A 161 -54.90 2.76 5.24
C PRO A 161 -53.89 3.91 5.20
N ILE A 162 -52.73 3.66 4.60
CA ILE A 162 -51.72 4.69 4.37
C ILE A 162 -52.24 5.63 3.28
N GLY A 163 -52.33 6.92 3.61
CA GLY A 163 -52.66 7.96 2.64
C GLY A 163 -51.47 8.26 1.73
N ARG A 164 -51.75 8.61 0.48
CA ARG A 164 -50.77 9.07 -0.51
C ARG A 164 -51.30 10.34 -1.16
N LEU A 165 -50.37 11.22 -1.53
CA LEU A 165 -50.67 12.44 -2.28
C LEU A 165 -50.66 12.14 -3.78
N ASP A 166 -51.49 12.85 -4.53
CA ASP A 166 -51.36 12.92 -5.99
C ASP A 166 -50.05 13.64 -6.38
N PRO A 167 -49.42 13.32 -7.53
CA PRO A 167 -48.25 14.04 -8.03
C PRO A 167 -48.37 15.56 -8.03
N LYS A 168 -49.56 16.12 -8.30
CA LYS A 168 -49.79 17.57 -8.24
C LYS A 168 -49.81 18.08 -6.81
N GLU A 169 -50.51 17.40 -5.91
CA GLU A 169 -50.54 17.73 -4.47
C GLU A 169 -49.13 17.68 -3.86
N SER A 170 -48.34 16.68 -4.23
CA SER A 170 -46.95 16.50 -3.80
C SER A 170 -46.06 17.64 -4.30
N THR A 171 -46.19 18.02 -5.57
CA THR A 171 -45.36 19.07 -6.19
C THR A 171 -45.50 20.40 -5.43
N ALA A 172 -46.72 20.86 -5.18
CA ALA A 172 -46.89 22.12 -4.46
C ALA A 172 -46.57 22.03 -2.97
N LEU A 173 -46.76 20.87 -2.33
CA LEU A 173 -46.28 20.68 -0.97
C LEU A 173 -44.75 20.85 -0.93
N VAL A 174 -44.02 20.24 -1.87
CA VAL A 174 -42.56 20.36 -1.96
C VAL A 174 -42.13 21.81 -2.17
N ASP A 175 -42.81 22.54 -3.04
CA ASP A 175 -42.50 23.95 -3.31
C ASP A 175 -42.81 24.84 -2.10
N ARG A 176 -43.92 24.56 -1.40
CA ARG A 176 -44.29 25.28 -0.18
C ARG A 176 -43.32 25.02 0.97
N VAL A 177 -42.95 23.76 1.19
CA VAL A 177 -41.93 23.37 2.16
C VAL A 177 -40.59 23.99 1.82
N GLY A 178 -40.19 24.00 0.54
CA GLY A 178 -38.95 24.63 0.09
C GLY A 178 -38.92 26.13 0.37
N THR A 179 -40.02 26.84 0.10
CA THR A 179 -40.17 28.26 0.41
C THR A 179 -40.13 28.55 1.91
N TRP A 180 -40.75 27.68 2.72
CA TRP A 180 -40.70 27.78 4.18
C TRP A 180 -39.28 27.54 4.73
N GLN A 181 -38.59 26.51 4.25
CA GLN A 181 -37.22 26.16 4.68
C GLN A 181 -36.19 27.26 4.36
N ALA A 182 -36.34 27.96 3.23
CA ALA A 182 -35.41 29.01 2.81
C ALA A 182 -35.38 30.23 3.75
N ASN A 183 -36.46 30.47 4.52
CA ASN A 183 -36.66 31.69 5.31
C ASN A 183 -36.55 31.46 6.83
N ARG A 184 -35.92 30.36 7.25
CA ARG A 184 -35.92 29.88 8.65
C ARG A 184 -34.58 29.26 9.05
N ASP A 185 -34.44 29.02 10.35
CA ASP A 185 -33.28 28.33 10.93
C ASP A 185 -33.23 26.87 10.48
N LYS A 186 -32.09 26.43 9.95
CA LYS A 186 -31.86 25.05 9.48
C LYS A 186 -32.14 23.98 10.55
N ARG A 187 -32.09 24.33 11.85
CA ARG A 187 -32.46 23.44 12.98
C ARG A 187 -33.95 23.07 13.00
N GLN A 188 -34.80 23.84 12.33
CA GLN A 188 -36.24 23.62 12.28
C GLN A 188 -36.67 22.77 11.07
N ASN A 189 -35.85 22.68 10.02
CA ASN A 189 -36.21 22.07 8.74
C ASN A 189 -36.65 20.60 8.80
N GLY A 190 -36.30 19.87 9.87
CA GLY A 190 -36.61 18.45 10.01
C GLY A 190 -38.04 18.14 10.44
N PHE A 191 -38.74 19.08 11.09
CA PHE A 191 -40.05 18.85 11.70
C PHE A 191 -40.92 20.09 11.57
N PHE A 192 -42.16 19.92 11.10
CA PHE A 192 -43.04 21.04 10.78
C PHE A 192 -44.52 20.65 10.83
N LEU A 193 -45.39 21.64 10.72
CA LEU A 193 -46.83 21.47 10.61
C LEU A 193 -47.25 21.77 9.18
N ALA A 194 -48.24 21.04 8.66
CA ALA A 194 -48.83 21.30 7.35
C ALA A 194 -50.35 21.19 7.44
N LYS A 195 -51.07 22.05 6.70
CA LYS A 195 -52.52 21.94 6.54
C LYS A 195 -52.97 22.18 5.10
N LYS A 196 -54.13 21.60 4.76
CA LYS A 196 -54.88 21.96 3.56
C LYS A 196 -55.86 23.08 3.93
N ALA A 197 -55.51 24.32 3.59
CA ALA A 197 -56.36 25.48 3.84
C ALA A 197 -57.40 25.59 2.70
N ARG A 198 -58.69 25.46 3.04
CA ARG A 198 -59.81 25.53 2.10
C ARG A 198 -60.45 26.92 2.12
N GLY A 199 -61.01 27.33 0.98
CA GLY A 199 -61.68 28.63 0.86
C GLY A 199 -60.74 29.84 0.91
N VAL A 200 -59.46 29.62 0.56
CA VAL A 200 -58.47 30.70 0.44
C VAL A 200 -58.69 31.41 -0.89
N ASP A 201 -58.85 32.73 -0.84
CA ASP A 201 -58.91 33.55 -2.04
C ASP A 201 -57.48 33.77 -2.55
N VAL A 202 -57.15 33.13 -3.67
CA VAL A 202 -55.86 33.25 -4.35
C VAL A 202 -55.90 34.24 -5.51
N SER A 203 -57.04 34.89 -5.78
CA SER A 203 -57.23 35.75 -6.96
C SER A 203 -56.30 36.97 -6.99
N ASP A 204 -55.90 37.46 -5.82
CA ASP A 204 -54.95 38.58 -5.65
C ASP A 204 -53.47 38.17 -5.82
N LEU A 205 -53.17 36.86 -5.91
CA LEU A 205 -51.82 36.36 -6.12
C LEU A 205 -51.49 36.29 -7.62
N ASP A 206 -50.31 36.77 -7.99
CA ASP A 206 -49.80 36.71 -9.37
C ASP A 206 -49.88 35.27 -9.91
N LYS A 207 -50.62 35.08 -11.01
CA LYS A 207 -50.89 33.77 -11.62
C LYS A 207 -49.66 33.13 -12.25
N ASP A 208 -48.74 33.94 -12.79
CA ASP A 208 -47.54 33.44 -13.44
C ASP A 208 -46.50 33.02 -12.39
N ALA A 209 -46.43 33.73 -11.26
CA ALA A 209 -45.52 33.40 -10.16
C ALA A 209 -46.05 32.29 -9.22
N ASN A 210 -47.36 32.05 -9.18
CA ASN A 210 -48.02 31.09 -8.27
C ASN A 210 -48.92 30.09 -9.01
N SER A 211 -48.56 29.70 -10.24
CA SER A 211 -49.39 28.82 -11.08
C SER A 211 -49.80 27.52 -10.37
N ASP A 212 -48.88 26.89 -9.63
CA ASP A 212 -49.16 25.66 -8.90
C ASP A 212 -50.17 25.84 -7.75
N LEU A 213 -50.21 27.01 -7.11
CA LEU A 213 -51.18 27.34 -6.05
C LEU A 213 -52.57 27.60 -6.63
N HIS A 214 -52.66 28.31 -7.75
CA HIS A 214 -53.91 28.51 -8.49
C HIS A 214 -54.44 27.18 -9.00
N ASP A 215 -53.59 26.35 -9.61
CA ASP A 215 -53.95 25.04 -10.13
C ASP A 215 -54.49 24.10 -9.04
N LEU A 216 -53.88 24.08 -7.84
CA LEU A 216 -54.38 23.27 -6.73
C LEU A 216 -55.67 23.81 -6.12
N ASN A 217 -55.79 25.12 -5.96
CA ASN A 217 -57.00 25.72 -5.44
C ASN A 217 -58.18 25.48 -6.40
N ASP A 218 -57.96 25.64 -7.70
CA ASP A 218 -58.96 25.40 -8.74
C ASP A 218 -59.29 23.91 -8.91
N THR A 219 -58.30 23.01 -8.82
CA THR A 219 -58.49 21.57 -9.04
C THR A 219 -59.03 20.84 -7.80
N PHE A 220 -58.54 21.18 -6.61
CA PHE A 220 -58.80 20.43 -5.37
C PHE A 220 -59.49 21.26 -4.26
N GLY A 221 -59.65 22.58 -4.46
CA GLY A 221 -60.35 23.46 -3.53
C GLY A 221 -59.55 23.81 -2.27
N TYR A 222 -58.22 23.68 -2.29
CA TYR A 222 -57.36 24.00 -1.15
C TYR A 222 -55.94 24.41 -1.57
N VAL A 223 -55.22 25.06 -0.65
CA VAL A 223 -53.77 25.35 -0.75
C VAL A 223 -53.00 24.79 0.45
N TRP A 224 -51.70 24.54 0.26
CA TRP A 224 -50.82 24.10 1.36
C TRP A 224 -50.31 25.27 2.18
N GLU A 225 -50.49 25.19 3.50
CA GLU A 225 -49.82 26.05 4.46
C GLU A 225 -48.87 25.22 5.35
N VAL A 226 -47.67 25.76 5.60
CA VAL A 226 -46.62 25.11 6.38
C VAL A 226 -46.15 26.06 7.48
N ALA A 227 -45.96 25.54 8.69
CA ALA A 227 -45.55 26.32 9.86
C ALA A 227 -44.57 25.54 10.76
N ASN A 228 -43.99 26.24 11.74
CA ASN A 228 -43.08 25.62 12.69
C ASN A 228 -43.86 24.76 13.70
N LEU A 229 -43.20 23.77 14.32
CA LEU A 229 -43.85 22.94 15.35
C LEU A 229 -44.48 23.75 16.49
N GLY A 230 -43.83 24.84 16.91
CA GLY A 230 -44.33 25.69 17.99
C GLY A 230 -45.64 26.41 17.66
N ASP A 231 -45.94 26.61 16.38
CA ASP A 231 -47.16 27.31 15.94
C ASP A 231 -48.43 26.50 16.20
N PHE A 232 -48.31 25.22 16.56
CA PHE A 232 -49.43 24.42 17.06
C PHE A 232 -50.08 25.09 18.27
N GLU A 233 -49.27 25.55 19.23
CA GLU A 233 -49.76 26.20 20.45
C GLU A 233 -50.27 27.62 20.19
N ASN A 234 -49.95 28.19 19.03
CA ASN A 234 -50.41 29.50 18.56
C ASN A 234 -51.70 29.43 17.72
N GLY A 235 -52.35 28.26 17.64
CA GLY A 235 -53.63 28.11 16.93
C GLY A 235 -53.50 27.84 15.42
N PHE A 236 -52.38 27.31 14.93
CA PHE A 236 -52.19 27.05 13.48
C PHE A 236 -53.29 26.18 12.84
N PHE A 237 -53.89 25.27 13.61
CA PHE A 237 -54.96 24.37 13.16
C PHE A 237 -56.38 24.80 13.60
N ASP A 238 -56.54 25.99 14.15
CA ASP A 238 -57.85 26.52 14.53
C ASP A 238 -58.75 26.61 13.29
N ASP A 239 -60.01 26.19 13.43
CA ASP A 239 -61.02 26.15 12.37
C ASP A 239 -60.68 25.27 11.13
N VAL A 240 -59.67 24.40 11.21
CA VAL A 240 -59.31 23.44 10.13
C VAL A 240 -59.97 22.08 10.41
N ALA A 241 -60.49 21.36 9.42
CA ALA A 241 -61.03 20.01 9.64
C ALA A 241 -59.92 18.98 10.01
N GLU A 242 -60.21 17.96 10.83
CA GLU A 242 -59.18 17.00 11.31
C GLU A 242 -58.42 16.29 10.17
N GLU A 243 -59.12 15.98 9.09
CA GLU A 243 -58.62 15.35 7.86
C GLU A 243 -57.60 16.21 7.09
N ASP A 244 -57.59 17.52 7.33
CA ASP A 244 -56.73 18.49 6.66
C ASP A 244 -55.57 18.97 7.56
N ARG A 245 -55.40 18.42 8.77
CA ARG A 245 -54.33 18.74 9.72
C ARG A 245 -53.23 17.69 9.70
N TYR A 246 -51.97 18.07 9.47
CA TYR A 246 -50.83 17.15 9.42
C TYR A 246 -49.67 17.63 10.30
N VAL A 247 -49.16 16.73 11.15
CA VAL A 247 -47.85 16.93 11.80
C VAL A 247 -46.82 16.18 10.97
N ALA A 248 -45.80 16.90 10.50
CA ALA A 248 -44.87 16.40 9.49
C ALA A 248 -43.44 16.33 10.00
N PHE A 249 -42.69 15.40 9.42
CA PHE A 249 -41.24 15.34 9.58
C PHE A 249 -40.59 14.82 8.32
N VAL A 250 -39.35 15.22 8.09
CA VAL A 250 -38.54 14.71 7.00
C VAL A 250 -38.18 13.26 7.31
N ASP A 251 -38.70 12.34 6.51
CA ASP A 251 -38.59 10.91 6.73
C ASP A 251 -37.57 10.29 5.76
N PRO A 252 -36.32 10.00 6.20
CA PRO A 252 -35.31 9.35 5.36
C PRO A 252 -35.62 7.88 5.04
N SER A 253 -36.74 7.32 5.49
CA SER A 253 -37.17 5.96 5.16
C SER A 253 -37.75 5.87 3.76
N THR A 254 -37.35 4.85 3.00
CA THR A 254 -37.98 4.49 1.72
C THR A 254 -38.85 3.24 1.81
N TYR A 255 -39.06 2.69 3.01
CA TYR A 255 -39.97 1.57 3.23
C TYR A 255 -41.42 1.97 2.98
N PRO A 256 -42.25 1.14 2.32
CA PRO A 256 -43.63 1.50 1.99
C PRO A 256 -44.50 1.88 3.18
N GLU A 257 -44.31 1.21 4.34
CA GLU A 257 -45.16 1.39 5.52
C GLU A 257 -44.41 1.85 6.77
N ASN A 258 -43.08 1.75 6.79
CA ASN A 258 -42.28 1.95 8.00
C ASN A 258 -41.68 3.35 8.00
N PRO A 259 -42.13 4.28 8.85
CA PRO A 259 -41.48 5.58 9.04
C PRO A 259 -40.11 5.43 9.69
N SER A 260 -39.21 6.39 9.50
CA SER A 260 -37.91 6.39 10.15
C SER A 260 -37.98 6.65 11.65
N TRP A 261 -36.85 6.36 12.29
CA TRP A 261 -36.64 6.38 13.74
C TRP A 261 -37.10 7.66 14.48
N PRO A 262 -36.90 8.89 13.97
CA PRO A 262 -37.26 10.13 14.69
C PRO A 262 -38.74 10.28 15.05
N LEU A 263 -39.63 9.61 14.31
CA LEU A 263 -41.07 9.69 14.57
C LEU A 263 -41.42 9.29 16.01
N ARG A 264 -40.64 8.40 16.64
CA ARG A 264 -40.86 8.01 18.05
C ARG A 264 -40.80 9.21 19.00
N ASN A 265 -39.82 10.10 18.81
CA ASN A 265 -39.65 11.29 19.63
C ASN A 265 -40.70 12.36 19.30
N LEU A 266 -41.06 12.50 18.02
CA LEU A 266 -42.13 13.41 17.61
C LEU A 266 -43.49 13.02 18.19
N LEU A 267 -43.85 11.74 18.17
CA LEU A 267 -45.09 11.23 18.78
C LEU A 267 -45.14 11.50 20.28
N TRP A 268 -43.98 11.48 20.95
CA TRP A 268 -43.91 11.86 22.35
C TRP A 268 -44.19 13.35 22.57
N LEU A 269 -43.63 14.23 21.73
CA LEU A 269 -43.95 15.67 21.74
C LEU A 269 -45.44 15.91 21.51
N ILE A 270 -46.04 15.27 20.51
CA ILE A 270 -47.47 15.40 20.20
C ILE A 270 -48.33 15.01 21.40
N ARG A 271 -48.02 13.87 22.03
CA ARG A 271 -48.73 13.44 23.24
C ARG A 271 -48.58 14.46 24.37
N GLN A 272 -47.35 14.87 24.67
CA GLN A 272 -47.05 15.64 25.88
C GLN A 272 -47.48 17.11 25.79
N ARG A 273 -47.19 17.76 24.66
CA ARG A 273 -47.44 19.20 24.46
C ARG A 273 -48.75 19.44 23.73
N PHE A 274 -48.99 18.76 22.61
CA PHE A 274 -50.20 18.98 21.80
C PHE A 274 -51.43 18.30 22.42
N ARG A 275 -51.23 17.33 23.32
CA ARG A 275 -52.28 16.57 24.02
C ARG A 275 -53.28 15.91 23.08
N LEU A 276 -52.81 15.53 21.89
CA LEU A 276 -53.62 14.80 20.91
C LEU A 276 -53.54 13.30 21.17
N THR A 277 -54.67 12.62 21.10
CA THR A 277 -54.76 11.14 21.09
C THR A 277 -54.93 10.58 19.69
N LYS A 278 -55.25 11.44 18.71
CA LYS A 278 -55.44 11.11 17.29
C LYS A 278 -54.70 12.16 16.46
N VAL A 279 -53.91 11.73 15.48
CA VAL A 279 -53.08 12.61 14.66
C VAL A 279 -52.83 12.01 13.27
N GLN A 280 -52.71 12.85 12.26
CA GLN A 280 -52.20 12.44 10.95
C GLN A 280 -50.73 12.83 10.82
N ILE A 281 -49.87 11.84 10.65
CA ILE A 281 -48.43 12.05 10.44
C ILE A 281 -48.13 12.06 8.96
N LEU A 282 -47.59 13.18 8.48
CA LEU A 282 -47.04 13.29 7.13
C LEU A 282 -45.55 12.93 7.17
N CYS A 283 -45.21 11.74 6.68
CA CYS A 283 -43.83 11.31 6.49
C CYS A 283 -43.33 11.92 5.18
N TYR A 284 -42.68 13.08 5.26
CA TYR A 284 -42.22 13.84 4.10
C TYR A 284 -40.98 13.20 3.50
N ARG A 285 -41.15 12.58 2.33
CA ARG A 285 -40.11 11.77 1.64
C ARG A 285 -39.70 12.35 0.29
N ASP A 286 -40.36 13.41 -0.15
CA ASP A 286 -40.11 14.00 -1.47
C ASP A 286 -38.85 14.88 -1.48
N ILE A 287 -38.29 15.07 -2.67
CA ILE A 287 -37.13 15.92 -2.95
C ILE A 287 -37.46 16.87 -4.09
N ARG A 288 -36.82 18.03 -4.16
CA ARG A 288 -37.12 19.06 -5.17
C ARG A 288 -36.90 18.52 -6.59
N SER A 289 -35.80 17.78 -6.78
CA SER A 289 -35.45 17.18 -8.08
C SER A 289 -36.45 16.14 -8.61
N SER A 290 -37.27 15.54 -7.73
CA SER A 290 -38.25 14.50 -8.08
C SER A 290 -39.59 14.75 -7.37
N ARG A 291 -40.03 16.01 -7.32
CA ARG A 291 -41.23 16.47 -6.60
C ARG A 291 -42.55 15.83 -7.07
N HIS A 292 -42.58 15.34 -8.31
CA HIS A 292 -43.72 14.64 -8.91
C HIS A 292 -43.83 13.15 -8.52
N ALA A 293 -42.81 12.57 -7.86
CA ALA A 293 -42.80 11.15 -7.53
C ALA A 293 -43.76 10.78 -6.38
N ALA A 294 -44.25 11.77 -5.62
CA ALA A 294 -45.24 11.61 -4.55
C ALA A 294 -44.93 10.44 -3.59
N ARG A 295 -43.69 10.43 -3.08
CA ARG A 295 -43.16 9.37 -2.21
C ARG A 295 -43.62 9.55 -0.77
N SER A 296 -44.02 10.75 -0.37
CA SER A 296 -44.51 11.02 0.99
C SER A 296 -45.74 10.17 1.31
N ILE A 297 -45.82 9.73 2.56
CA ILE A 297 -46.93 8.90 3.05
C ILE A 297 -47.61 9.58 4.23
N ILE A 298 -48.92 9.36 4.36
CA ILE A 298 -49.72 9.88 5.47
C ILE A 298 -50.16 8.70 6.35
N LEU A 299 -49.82 8.78 7.63
CA LEU A 299 -50.15 7.76 8.63
C LEU A 299 -51.20 8.30 9.60
N PRO A 300 -52.46 7.83 9.53
CA PRO A 300 -53.46 8.13 10.54
C PRO A 300 -53.20 7.27 11.78
N LEU A 301 -52.87 7.93 12.89
CA LEU A 301 -52.47 7.30 14.15
C LEU A 301 -53.41 7.68 15.28
N GLU A 302 -53.68 6.71 16.14
CA GLU A 302 -54.47 6.90 17.35
C GLU A 302 -53.86 6.12 18.51
N MET A 303 -54.03 6.64 19.72
CA MET A 303 -53.67 5.97 20.97
C MET A 303 -54.86 5.94 21.91
N ASP A 304 -54.86 4.96 22.81
CA ASP A 304 -55.91 4.83 23.84
C ASP A 304 -55.87 6.06 24.78
N GLN A 305 -57.03 6.50 25.27
CA GLN A 305 -57.13 7.70 26.14
C GLN A 305 -56.36 7.53 27.46
N VAL A 306 -55.76 8.62 27.97
CA VAL A 306 -54.95 8.62 29.20
C VAL A 306 -55.32 9.82 30.10
N GLU A 307 -55.70 9.58 31.36
CA GLU A 307 -55.85 10.60 32.41
C GLU A 307 -54.81 10.40 33.54
N PRO A 308 -54.20 11.46 34.11
CA PRO A 308 -53.84 12.75 33.52
C PRO A 308 -52.51 12.65 32.72
N LEU A 309 -52.40 13.44 31.64
CA LEU A 309 -51.23 13.52 30.74
C LEU A 309 -49.93 14.04 31.37
N ALA A 310 -49.89 14.37 32.66
CA ALA A 310 -48.70 14.87 33.34
C ALA A 310 -47.75 13.72 33.73
N VAL A 311 -47.08 13.14 32.74
CA VAL A 311 -46.04 12.13 32.99
C VAL A 311 -44.79 12.85 33.51
N THR A 312 -44.48 12.69 34.80
CA THR A 312 -43.26 13.25 35.42
C THR A 312 -42.02 12.40 35.19
N GLU A 313 -42.20 11.10 34.90
CA GLU A 313 -41.12 10.14 34.71
C GLU A 313 -40.80 9.91 33.22
N MET A 314 -39.50 9.85 32.91
CA MET A 314 -39.06 9.60 31.53
C MET A 314 -39.40 8.15 31.12
N PRO A 315 -39.99 7.94 29.93
CA PRO A 315 -40.38 6.62 29.45
C PRO A 315 -39.17 5.76 29.13
N LYS A 316 -39.44 4.48 28.84
CA LYS A 316 -38.42 3.54 28.37
C LYS A 316 -37.73 4.07 27.11
N VAL A 317 -36.40 3.92 27.07
CA VAL A 317 -35.54 4.40 26.00
C VAL A 317 -34.87 3.22 25.29
N THR A 318 -34.77 3.32 23.97
CA THR A 318 -33.93 2.44 23.13
C THR A 318 -33.18 3.27 22.09
N GLY A 319 -32.10 2.75 21.49
CA GLY A 319 -31.42 3.51 20.44
C GLY A 319 -30.07 3.02 19.95
N TRP A 320 -29.44 2.05 20.61
CA TRP A 320 -28.14 1.53 20.16
C TRP A 320 -28.24 0.92 18.76
N GLU A 321 -27.34 1.35 17.88
CA GLU A 321 -27.26 0.90 16.50
C GLU A 321 -26.93 -0.60 16.44
N ARG A 322 -27.50 -1.28 15.44
CA ARG A 322 -27.17 -2.67 15.13
C ARG A 322 -26.12 -2.74 14.02
N ASP A 323 -25.29 -3.79 14.06
CA ASP A 323 -24.37 -4.09 12.97
C ASP A 323 -25.12 -4.67 11.74
N GLY A 324 -24.40 -4.95 10.66
CA GLY A 324 -24.97 -5.53 9.43
C GLY A 324 -25.59 -6.93 9.63
N GLU A 325 -25.28 -7.61 10.74
CA GLU A 325 -25.90 -8.88 11.13
C GLU A 325 -27.12 -8.70 12.06
N GLY A 326 -27.51 -7.47 12.35
CA GLY A 326 -28.63 -7.14 13.22
C GLY A 326 -28.32 -7.25 14.73
N LYS A 327 -27.07 -7.41 15.13
CA LYS A 327 -26.64 -7.55 16.54
C LYS A 327 -26.28 -6.19 17.13
N LEU A 328 -26.47 -6.04 18.44
CA LEU A 328 -26.08 -4.84 19.19
C LEU A 328 -24.58 -4.89 19.49
N ARG A 329 -23.77 -4.40 18.55
CA ARG A 329 -22.30 -4.44 18.64
C ARG A 329 -21.68 -3.16 18.09
N ALA A 330 -20.58 -2.73 18.72
CA ALA A 330 -19.72 -1.67 18.21
C ALA A 330 -19.04 -2.06 16.88
N ARG A 331 -18.83 -1.07 16.01
CA ARG A 331 -18.14 -1.19 14.73
C ARG A 331 -16.66 -0.83 14.86
N ILE A 332 -15.85 -1.33 13.93
CA ILE A 332 -14.42 -1.05 13.85
C ILE A 332 -14.08 -0.62 12.42
N ALA A 333 -13.56 0.59 12.24
CA ALA A 333 -12.97 1.06 10.99
C ALA A 333 -11.44 0.90 11.04
N ASN A 334 -10.85 0.30 10.00
CA ASN A 334 -9.40 0.20 9.84
C ASN A 334 -8.93 1.22 8.81
N LEU A 335 -8.14 2.19 9.27
CA LEU A 335 -7.67 3.33 8.49
C LEU A 335 -6.18 3.21 8.14
N GLY A 336 -5.52 2.10 8.50
CA GLY A 336 -4.09 1.92 8.31
C GLY A 336 -3.65 2.04 6.85
N GLU A 337 -4.48 1.63 5.89
CA GLU A 337 -4.14 1.77 4.47
C GLU A 337 -4.11 3.21 3.97
N TYR A 338 -4.82 4.12 4.64
CA TYR A 338 -4.93 5.53 4.23
C TYR A 338 -4.07 6.47 5.06
N MET A 339 -3.67 6.04 6.27
CA MET A 339 -3.03 6.90 7.25
C MET A 339 -1.65 6.45 7.71
N ASP A 340 -1.23 5.20 7.45
CA ASP A 340 0.10 4.70 7.81
C ASP A 340 1.13 5.14 6.74
N PRO A 341 2.08 6.03 7.05
CA PRO A 341 3.05 6.53 6.07
C PRO A 341 3.92 5.43 5.46
N ALA A 342 4.21 4.37 6.21
CA ALA A 342 5.02 3.26 5.72
C ALA A 342 4.24 2.44 4.67
N ARG A 343 2.94 2.21 4.89
CA ARG A 343 2.08 1.54 3.90
C ARG A 343 1.83 2.40 2.67
N LEU A 344 1.68 3.71 2.84
CA LEU A 344 1.55 4.64 1.72
C LEU A 344 2.81 4.63 0.83
N ALA A 345 3.99 4.63 1.46
CA ALA A 345 5.26 4.49 0.73
C ALA A 345 5.33 3.15 -0.02
N ASP A 346 4.94 2.05 0.63
CA ASP A 346 4.92 0.71 0.03
C ASP A 346 3.99 0.62 -1.19
N GLN A 347 2.77 1.15 -1.07
CA GLN A 347 1.81 1.23 -2.17
C GLN A 347 2.31 2.11 -3.32
N SER A 348 2.97 3.23 -3.02
CA SER A 348 3.50 4.15 -4.03
C SER A 348 4.64 3.53 -4.84
N VAL A 349 5.57 2.82 -4.18
CA VAL A 349 6.66 2.10 -4.85
C VAL A 349 6.10 0.99 -5.75
N ASP A 350 5.20 0.16 -5.21
CA ASP A 350 4.57 -0.93 -5.98
C ASP A 350 3.74 -0.39 -7.16
N LEU A 351 3.08 0.76 -7.01
CA LEU A 351 2.32 1.39 -8.08
C LEU A 351 3.22 1.84 -9.24
N ASN A 352 4.39 2.43 -8.96
CA ASN A 352 5.33 2.85 -10.01
C ASN A 352 5.79 1.67 -10.88
N LEU A 353 6.09 0.53 -10.26
CA LEU A 353 6.46 -0.69 -11.00
C LEU A 353 5.26 -1.26 -11.77
N LYS A 354 4.07 -1.30 -11.17
CA LYS A 354 2.84 -1.72 -11.87
C LYS A 354 2.52 -0.85 -13.07
N LEU A 355 2.81 0.46 -13.01
CA LEU A 355 2.65 1.36 -14.15
C LEU A 355 3.59 1.00 -15.32
N MET A 356 4.84 0.58 -15.05
CA MET A 356 5.73 0.06 -16.10
C MET A 356 5.12 -1.18 -16.77
N LYS A 357 4.62 -2.12 -15.98
CA LYS A 357 3.93 -3.32 -16.48
C LYS A 357 2.70 -2.95 -17.33
N TRP A 358 1.78 -2.15 -16.81
CA TRP A 358 0.53 -1.84 -17.49
C TRP A 358 0.70 -0.98 -18.74
N ARG A 359 1.66 -0.05 -18.76
CA ARG A 359 1.82 0.92 -19.86
C ARG A 359 2.80 0.47 -20.94
N ILE A 360 3.84 -0.28 -20.57
CA ILE A 360 4.98 -0.54 -21.46
C ILE A 360 5.17 -2.03 -21.71
N SER A 361 5.19 -2.85 -20.65
CA SER A 361 5.52 -4.28 -20.77
C SER A 361 4.53 -5.17 -19.99
N PRO A 362 3.36 -5.51 -20.58
CA PRO A 362 2.28 -6.21 -19.88
C PRO A 362 2.65 -7.60 -19.35
N ASN A 363 3.60 -8.28 -19.99
CA ASN A 363 4.08 -9.60 -19.59
C ASN A 363 5.22 -9.56 -18.57
N LEU A 364 5.63 -8.38 -18.09
CA LEU A 364 6.60 -8.23 -17.01
C LEU A 364 6.09 -8.86 -15.71
N ASP A 365 6.86 -9.81 -15.17
CA ASP A 365 6.65 -10.42 -13.88
C ASP A 365 7.45 -9.69 -12.79
N LEU A 366 6.75 -8.77 -12.14
CA LEU A 366 7.28 -8.00 -11.00
C LEU A 366 7.33 -8.83 -9.71
N ASP A 367 6.47 -9.84 -9.56
CA ASP A 367 6.36 -10.61 -8.31
C ASP A 367 7.57 -11.54 -8.15
N THR A 368 8.06 -12.13 -9.25
CA THR A 368 9.32 -12.88 -9.25
C THR A 368 10.50 -12.00 -8.84
N ILE A 369 10.60 -10.76 -9.35
CA ILE A 369 11.67 -9.84 -8.95
C ILE A 369 11.54 -9.46 -7.47
N LYS A 370 10.34 -9.08 -7.03
CA LYS A 370 10.04 -8.66 -5.65
C LYS A 370 10.39 -9.72 -4.60
N SER A 371 10.09 -10.99 -4.91
CA SER A 371 10.27 -12.13 -4.00
C SER A 371 11.67 -12.74 -3.98
N THR A 372 12.51 -12.46 -4.98
CA THR A 372 13.86 -13.01 -5.06
C THR A 372 14.75 -12.46 -3.94
N LYS A 373 15.43 -13.35 -3.21
CA LYS A 373 16.37 -12.98 -2.14
C LYS A 373 17.77 -12.74 -2.70
N CYS A 374 18.30 -11.54 -2.50
CA CYS A 374 19.60 -11.14 -3.06
C CYS A 374 20.68 -11.06 -1.98
N LEU A 375 21.75 -11.84 -2.15
CA LEU A 375 22.97 -11.76 -1.34
C LEU A 375 24.02 -10.90 -2.05
N LEU A 376 24.46 -9.82 -1.41
CA LEU A 376 25.49 -8.92 -1.92
C LEU A 376 26.81 -9.16 -1.20
N LEU A 377 27.75 -9.82 -1.87
CA LEU A 377 29.10 -10.05 -1.38
C LEU A 377 29.97 -8.84 -1.71
N GLY A 378 30.03 -7.91 -0.76
CA GLY A 378 30.66 -6.60 -0.88
C GLY A 378 29.65 -5.47 -0.65
N ALA A 379 29.90 -4.62 0.35
CA ALA A 379 29.14 -3.42 0.67
C ALA A 379 29.90 -2.13 0.29
N GLY A 380 30.88 -2.26 -0.62
CA GLY A 380 31.63 -1.13 -1.18
C GLY A 380 30.85 -0.33 -2.23
N THR A 381 31.57 0.21 -3.20
CA THR A 381 31.01 1.06 -4.27
C THR A 381 29.94 0.32 -5.06
N LEU A 382 30.24 -0.89 -5.55
CA LEU A 382 29.28 -1.71 -6.29
C LEU A 382 28.08 -2.11 -5.43
N GLY A 383 28.31 -2.65 -4.23
CA GLY A 383 27.24 -3.07 -3.30
C GLY A 383 26.22 -1.97 -3.03
N SER A 384 26.70 -0.74 -2.83
CA SER A 384 25.85 0.43 -2.55
C SER A 384 24.95 0.82 -3.73
N TYR A 385 25.48 0.79 -4.96
CA TYR A 385 24.69 1.12 -6.16
C TYR A 385 23.76 -0.04 -6.57
N VAL A 386 24.27 -1.28 -6.54
CA VAL A 386 23.47 -2.48 -6.83
C VAL A 386 22.25 -2.56 -5.91
N SER A 387 22.42 -2.38 -4.60
CA SER A 387 21.29 -2.45 -3.66
C SER A 387 20.24 -1.37 -3.90
N ARG A 388 20.64 -0.16 -4.29
CA ARG A 388 19.71 0.92 -4.63
C ARG A 388 18.91 0.59 -5.88
N ASN A 389 19.56 0.03 -6.89
CA ASN A 389 18.88 -0.40 -8.12
C ASN A 389 17.94 -1.59 -7.87
N LEU A 390 18.35 -2.57 -7.04
CA LEU A 390 17.49 -3.69 -6.64
C LEU A 390 16.22 -3.21 -5.91
N MET A 391 16.37 -2.26 -4.98
CA MET A 391 15.24 -1.63 -4.30
C MET A 391 14.34 -0.85 -5.27
N GLY A 392 14.92 -0.19 -6.28
CA GLY A 392 14.18 0.45 -7.37
C GLY A 392 13.33 -0.53 -8.17
N TRP A 393 13.79 -1.76 -8.35
CA TRP A 393 13.06 -2.88 -8.96
C TRP A 393 12.09 -3.59 -7.99
N GLY A 394 11.99 -3.14 -6.74
CA GLY A 394 11.06 -3.67 -5.74
C GLY A 394 11.53 -4.90 -4.98
N VAL A 395 12.80 -5.31 -5.11
CA VAL A 395 13.39 -6.41 -4.35
C VAL A 395 13.29 -6.14 -2.85
N ARG A 396 12.73 -7.09 -2.09
CA ARG A 396 12.47 -6.90 -0.65
C ARG A 396 13.55 -7.43 0.25
N THR A 397 14.19 -8.55 -0.09
CA THR A 397 15.21 -9.18 0.76
C THR A 397 16.61 -8.91 0.21
N ILE A 398 17.39 -8.07 0.90
CA ILE A 398 18.77 -7.73 0.51
C ILE A 398 19.71 -7.92 1.69
N THR A 399 20.63 -8.87 1.57
CA THR A 399 21.61 -9.18 2.63
C THR A 399 23.01 -8.78 2.19
N PHE A 400 23.71 -8.00 3.03
CA PHE A 400 25.09 -7.58 2.77
C PHE A 400 26.10 -8.46 3.51
N VAL A 401 27.23 -8.70 2.87
CA VAL A 401 28.40 -9.36 3.44
C VAL A 401 29.62 -8.49 3.18
N ASP A 402 30.26 -7.99 4.24
CA ASP A 402 31.48 -7.17 4.13
C ASP A 402 32.21 -7.15 5.48
N TYR A 403 33.53 -7.37 5.45
CA TYR A 403 34.37 -7.33 6.65
C TYR A 403 34.82 -5.91 7.03
N GLY A 404 34.85 -5.00 6.06
CA GLY A 404 35.45 -3.68 6.16
C GLY A 404 34.68 -2.69 7.03
N ARG A 405 35.36 -1.58 7.34
CA ARG A 405 34.82 -0.42 8.03
C ARG A 405 34.76 0.78 7.09
N VAL A 406 33.82 1.69 7.33
CA VAL A 406 33.67 2.91 6.53
C VAL A 406 34.85 3.83 6.80
N SER A 407 35.57 4.24 5.74
CA SER A 407 36.66 5.22 5.81
C SER A 407 36.25 6.56 5.23
N TYR A 408 36.97 7.64 5.56
CA TYR A 408 36.65 9.01 5.12
C TYR A 408 36.53 9.20 3.59
N SER A 409 37.20 8.37 2.79
CA SER A 409 37.12 8.42 1.33
C SER A 409 35.89 7.68 0.76
N ASN A 410 35.16 6.92 1.58
CA ASN A 410 34.07 6.07 1.14
C ASN A 410 32.77 6.83 0.80
N PRO A 411 32.25 7.76 1.63
CA PRO A 411 30.92 8.36 1.41
C PRO A 411 30.70 8.98 0.02
N VAL A 412 31.74 9.59 -0.56
CA VAL A 412 31.68 10.22 -1.90
C VAL A 412 31.58 9.22 -3.06
N ARG A 413 31.83 7.92 -2.82
CA ARG A 413 31.77 6.84 -3.82
C ARG A 413 30.77 5.75 -3.44
N GLN A 414 30.40 5.64 -2.17
CA GLN A 414 29.59 4.56 -1.61
C GLN A 414 28.30 5.18 -1.04
N PRO A 415 27.24 5.33 -1.86
CA PRO A 415 26.05 6.16 -1.56
C PRO A 415 25.12 5.59 -0.47
N LEU A 416 25.61 4.69 0.38
CA LEU A 416 24.92 4.22 1.59
C LEU A 416 25.56 4.72 2.89
N PHE A 417 26.72 5.38 2.79
CA PHE A 417 27.45 5.86 3.95
C PHE A 417 27.53 7.38 3.96
N GLU A 418 27.47 7.93 5.17
CA GLU A 418 27.60 9.37 5.40
C GLU A 418 28.90 9.69 6.13
N PHE A 419 29.26 10.98 6.22
CA PHE A 419 30.45 11.42 6.96
C PHE A 419 30.44 10.94 8.42
N GLU A 420 29.27 10.95 9.06
CA GLU A 420 29.07 10.46 10.43
C GLU A 420 29.48 8.99 10.63
N ASP A 421 29.44 8.19 9.56
CA ASP A 421 29.77 6.76 9.62
C ASP A 421 31.28 6.50 9.62
N CYS A 422 32.08 7.52 9.35
CA CYS A 422 33.55 7.46 9.36
C CYS A 422 34.16 7.75 10.75
N LEU A 423 33.38 8.34 11.65
CA LEU A 423 33.83 8.75 12.98
C LEU A 423 34.14 7.52 13.86
N GLU A 424 34.90 7.71 14.94
CA GLU A 424 35.21 6.66 15.92
C GLU A 424 35.86 5.40 15.33
N GLY A 425 36.70 5.58 14.31
CA GLY A 425 37.37 4.47 13.61
C GLY A 425 36.49 3.76 12.57
N GLY A 426 35.34 4.36 12.22
CA GLY A 426 34.45 3.90 11.16
C GLY A 426 33.50 2.80 11.60
N LYS A 427 32.23 2.88 11.19
CA LYS A 427 31.25 1.80 11.42
C LYS A 427 31.50 0.62 10.49
N HIS A 428 31.05 -0.58 10.86
CA HIS A 428 31.08 -1.75 9.98
C HIS A 428 30.17 -1.55 8.76
N LYS A 429 30.68 -1.82 7.56
CA LYS A 429 29.99 -1.52 6.30
C LYS A 429 28.68 -2.29 6.14
N ALA A 430 28.69 -3.61 6.28
CA ALA A 430 27.52 -4.42 5.99
C ALA A 430 26.30 -4.08 6.88
N PRO A 431 26.40 -4.04 8.23
CA PRO A 431 25.26 -3.62 9.07
C PRO A 431 24.80 -2.20 8.77
N ARG A 432 25.74 -1.29 8.47
CA ARG A 432 25.42 0.11 8.20
C ARG A 432 24.68 0.28 6.87
N ALA A 433 25.09 -0.45 5.83
CA ALA A 433 24.42 -0.49 4.53
C ALA A 433 22.97 -0.97 4.67
N ALA A 434 22.74 -2.04 5.44
CA ALA A 434 21.39 -2.55 5.71
C ALA A 434 20.50 -1.52 6.43
N GLN A 435 21.05 -0.81 7.43
CA GLN A 435 20.35 0.29 8.09
C GLN A 435 20.04 1.44 7.13
N ALA A 436 20.97 1.79 6.24
CA ALA A 436 20.75 2.84 5.25
C ALA A 436 19.60 2.49 4.31
N LEU A 437 19.49 1.24 3.84
CA LEU A 437 18.34 0.80 3.06
C LEU A 437 17.02 0.94 3.81
N LYS A 438 16.95 0.52 5.08
CA LYS A 438 15.74 0.66 5.92
C LYS A 438 15.34 2.13 6.16
N ARG A 439 16.32 3.05 6.20
CA ARG A 439 16.04 4.50 6.26
C ARG A 439 15.48 5.03 4.94
N ILE A 440 15.96 4.53 3.81
CA ILE A 440 15.48 4.94 2.48
C ILE A 440 14.07 4.41 2.24
N TYR A 441 13.84 3.14 2.57
CA TYR A 441 12.56 2.48 2.36
C TYR A 441 12.26 1.50 3.51
N PRO A 442 11.29 1.81 4.39
CA PRO A 442 10.98 0.95 5.53
C PRO A 442 10.47 -0.45 5.18
N GLY A 443 9.95 -0.64 3.95
CA GLY A 443 9.42 -1.91 3.47
C GLY A 443 10.47 -2.91 2.97
N VAL A 444 11.77 -2.62 3.11
CA VAL A 444 12.88 -3.52 2.76
C VAL A 444 13.31 -4.37 3.97
N GLU A 445 13.47 -5.66 3.75
CA GLU A 445 14.07 -6.60 4.68
C GLU A 445 15.57 -6.69 4.37
N SER A 446 16.38 -5.95 5.14
CA SER A 446 17.82 -5.92 4.94
C SER A 446 18.61 -6.23 6.20
N GLU A 447 19.64 -7.05 6.05
CA GLU A 447 20.57 -7.47 7.09
C GLU A 447 22.01 -7.35 6.60
N GLY A 448 22.96 -7.29 7.53
CA GLY A 448 24.37 -7.13 7.21
C GLY A 448 25.25 -7.98 8.12
N HIS A 449 26.11 -8.81 7.51
CA HIS A 449 27.03 -9.70 8.20
C HIS A 449 28.47 -9.24 8.04
N VAL A 450 29.15 -9.04 9.18
CA VAL A 450 30.59 -8.76 9.22
C VAL A 450 31.31 -10.10 9.09
N LEU A 451 31.76 -10.41 7.88
CA LEU A 451 32.25 -11.74 7.51
C LEU A 451 33.41 -11.59 6.52
N SER A 452 34.51 -12.28 6.79
CA SER A 452 35.64 -12.34 5.84
C SER A 452 35.44 -13.51 4.88
N VAL A 453 35.59 -13.27 3.58
CA VAL A 453 35.55 -14.35 2.59
C VAL A 453 36.98 -14.86 2.38
N PRO A 454 37.26 -16.15 2.62
CA PRO A 454 38.58 -16.73 2.38
C PRO A 454 39.04 -16.54 0.93
N MET A 455 40.25 -16.02 0.74
CA MET A 455 40.83 -15.71 -0.56
C MET A 455 41.73 -16.85 -1.03
N LEU A 456 41.56 -17.28 -2.29
CA LEU A 456 42.38 -18.35 -2.87
C LEU A 456 43.88 -18.01 -2.81
N GLY A 457 44.71 -18.97 -2.39
CA GLY A 457 46.17 -18.79 -2.31
C GLY A 457 46.66 -17.97 -1.11
N HIS A 458 45.77 -17.52 -0.23
CA HIS A 458 46.14 -16.84 1.02
C HIS A 458 45.94 -17.78 2.22
N PRO A 459 47.04 -18.19 2.90
CA PRO A 459 46.93 -19.01 4.11
C PRO A 459 46.19 -18.25 5.22
N PHE A 460 45.28 -18.94 5.90
CA PHE A 460 44.65 -18.40 7.10
C PHE A 460 45.52 -18.64 8.34
N THR A 461 45.43 -17.74 9.31
CA THR A 461 46.15 -17.85 10.59
C THR A 461 45.33 -18.56 11.67
N ASP A 462 44.00 -18.55 11.56
CA ASP A 462 43.06 -19.16 12.51
C ASP A 462 42.05 -20.05 11.76
N GLU A 463 42.25 -21.36 11.84
CA GLU A 463 41.39 -22.34 11.16
C GLU A 463 39.95 -22.30 11.68
N ALA A 464 39.77 -22.15 12.98
CA ALA A 464 38.45 -22.20 13.60
C ALA A 464 37.60 -21.03 13.12
N ARG A 465 38.19 -19.83 13.07
CA ARG A 465 37.55 -18.63 12.54
C ARG A 465 37.27 -18.75 11.04
N SER A 466 38.25 -19.15 10.24
CA SER A 466 38.04 -19.27 8.78
C SER A 466 37.00 -20.32 8.42
N LYS A 467 36.91 -21.41 9.20
CA LYS A 467 35.85 -22.40 9.04
C LYS A 467 34.48 -21.84 9.41
N ALA A 468 34.37 -21.11 10.53
CA ALA A 468 33.12 -20.47 10.92
C ALA A 468 32.65 -19.44 9.88
N ASP A 469 33.59 -18.67 9.31
CA ASP A 469 33.29 -17.72 8.25
C ASP A 469 32.82 -18.44 6.97
N TYR A 470 33.46 -19.56 6.61
CA TYR A 470 33.03 -20.42 5.51
C TYR A 470 31.63 -21.01 5.74
N ASP A 471 31.37 -21.58 6.92
CA ASP A 471 30.08 -22.18 7.25
C ASP A 471 28.96 -21.14 7.16
N LYS A 472 29.23 -19.91 7.65
CA LYS A 472 28.27 -18.81 7.55
C LYS A 472 28.07 -18.33 6.11
N LEU A 473 29.14 -18.21 5.32
CA LEU A 473 29.04 -17.85 3.90
C LEU A 473 28.21 -18.88 3.12
N LYS A 474 28.47 -20.17 3.36
CA LYS A 474 27.72 -21.26 2.74
C LYS A 474 26.24 -21.18 3.11
N GLN A 475 25.92 -21.00 4.39
CA GLN A 475 24.54 -20.82 4.85
C GLN A 475 23.86 -19.66 4.11
N LEU A 476 24.52 -18.50 4.03
CA LEU A 476 23.95 -17.33 3.36
C LEU A 476 23.72 -17.59 1.87
N ILE A 477 24.62 -18.28 1.18
CA ILE A 477 24.42 -18.65 -0.23
C ILE A 477 23.24 -19.61 -0.38
N ASP A 478 23.09 -20.60 0.51
CA ASP A 478 21.99 -21.56 0.47
C ASP A 478 20.63 -20.87 0.73
N ASP A 479 20.58 -19.90 1.63
CA ASP A 479 19.36 -19.16 2.05
C ASP A 479 18.87 -18.13 1.00
N HIS A 480 19.69 -17.78 0.01
CA HIS A 480 19.40 -16.75 -1.00
C HIS A 480 19.27 -17.34 -2.40
N ASP A 481 18.58 -16.63 -3.30
CA ASP A 481 18.29 -17.09 -4.66
C ASP A 481 19.33 -16.59 -5.67
N ALA A 482 19.77 -15.33 -5.50
CA ALA A 482 20.74 -14.67 -6.36
C ALA A 482 21.92 -14.11 -5.57
N ILE A 483 23.14 -14.40 -6.03
CA ILE A 483 24.40 -14.06 -5.38
C ILE A 483 25.16 -13.08 -6.26
N PHE A 484 25.42 -11.88 -5.74
CA PHE A 484 26.16 -10.83 -6.42
C PHE A 484 27.59 -10.78 -5.87
N LEU A 485 28.57 -11.04 -6.75
CA LEU A 485 30.00 -10.95 -6.46
C LEU A 485 30.46 -9.52 -6.75
N LEU A 486 30.53 -8.71 -5.70
CA LEU A 486 30.82 -7.26 -5.74
C LEU A 486 32.09 -6.93 -4.98
N MET A 487 33.02 -7.88 -5.00
CA MET A 487 34.25 -7.89 -4.22
C MET A 487 35.33 -7.07 -4.92
N ASP A 488 36.42 -6.83 -4.21
CA ASP A 488 37.51 -5.93 -4.61
C ASP A 488 38.71 -6.62 -5.23
N SER A 489 38.74 -7.95 -5.24
CA SER A 489 39.85 -8.76 -5.75
C SER A 489 39.33 -10.00 -6.47
N ARG A 490 40.14 -10.56 -7.37
CA ARG A 490 39.82 -11.80 -8.09
C ARG A 490 39.81 -13.01 -7.15
N GLU A 491 40.75 -13.04 -6.21
CA GLU A 491 41.00 -14.14 -5.28
C GLU A 491 39.81 -14.36 -4.34
N SER A 492 39.18 -13.26 -3.91
CA SER A 492 38.03 -13.29 -3.02
C SER A 492 36.73 -13.76 -3.72
N ARG A 493 36.64 -13.63 -5.05
CA ARG A 493 35.50 -14.13 -5.86
C ARG A 493 35.50 -15.65 -6.04
N TRP A 494 36.65 -16.32 -5.87
CA TRP A 494 36.80 -17.74 -6.19
C TRP A 494 35.86 -18.63 -5.38
N LEU A 495 35.92 -18.56 -4.06
CA LEU A 495 35.12 -19.42 -3.19
C LEU A 495 33.61 -19.19 -3.40
N PRO A 496 33.07 -17.95 -3.39
CA PRO A 496 31.68 -17.70 -3.74
C PRO A 496 31.25 -18.24 -5.11
N SER A 497 32.14 -18.22 -6.10
CA SER A 497 31.86 -18.76 -7.44
C SER A 497 31.68 -20.27 -7.41
N VAL A 498 32.56 -20.98 -6.69
CA VAL A 498 32.47 -22.44 -6.48
C VAL A 498 31.17 -22.77 -5.73
N LEU A 499 30.91 -22.08 -4.62
CA LEU A 499 29.74 -22.30 -3.78
C LEU A 499 28.42 -22.05 -4.53
N GLY A 500 28.30 -20.90 -5.20
CA GLY A 500 27.09 -20.53 -5.93
C GLY A 500 26.81 -21.46 -7.10
N LYS A 501 27.83 -21.86 -7.87
CA LYS A 501 27.69 -22.84 -8.96
C LYS A 501 27.30 -24.21 -8.43
N ALA A 502 27.98 -24.69 -7.37
CA ALA A 502 27.71 -26.01 -6.79
C ALA A 502 26.29 -26.13 -6.20
N ALA A 503 25.75 -25.03 -5.66
CA ALA A 503 24.41 -24.92 -5.10
C ALA A 503 23.32 -24.56 -6.14
N GLY A 504 23.67 -24.40 -7.43
CA GLY A 504 22.71 -24.08 -8.49
C GLY A 504 22.09 -22.69 -8.40
N LYS A 505 22.79 -21.72 -7.80
CA LYS A 505 22.29 -20.35 -7.60
C LYS A 505 22.51 -19.48 -8.84
N ILE A 506 21.72 -18.40 -8.97
CA ILE A 506 22.02 -17.33 -9.91
C ILE A 506 23.26 -16.59 -9.39
N VAL A 507 24.37 -16.65 -10.11
CA VAL A 507 25.60 -15.93 -9.74
C VAL A 507 25.87 -14.82 -10.74
N LEU A 508 26.01 -13.60 -10.22
CA LEU A 508 26.20 -12.38 -10.97
C LEU A 508 27.49 -11.72 -10.51
N ASN A 509 28.34 -11.31 -11.43
CA ASN A 509 29.66 -10.76 -11.14
C ASN A 509 29.82 -9.40 -11.79
N ALA A 510 30.32 -8.43 -11.00
CA ALA A 510 30.82 -7.17 -11.54
C ALA A 510 32.24 -6.90 -11.04
N ALA A 511 33.12 -6.55 -11.98
CA ALA A 511 34.50 -6.17 -11.73
C ALA A 511 34.83 -4.86 -12.45
N LEU A 512 35.69 -4.06 -11.83
CA LEU A 512 35.98 -2.69 -12.26
C LEU A 512 37.46 -2.54 -12.60
N GLY A 513 37.73 -1.81 -13.66
CA GLY A 513 39.05 -1.26 -13.98
C GLY A 513 39.04 0.25 -13.89
N PHE A 514 40.15 0.90 -14.27
CA PHE A 514 40.27 2.35 -14.20
C PHE A 514 39.15 3.07 -14.97
N ASP A 515 38.95 2.71 -16.24
CA ASP A 515 37.95 3.28 -17.15
C ASP A 515 37.05 2.23 -17.82
N SER A 516 37.15 0.97 -17.39
CA SER A 516 36.42 -0.16 -17.95
C SER A 516 35.72 -0.97 -16.85
N PHE A 517 34.76 -1.80 -17.24
CA PHE A 517 34.08 -2.72 -16.34
C PHE A 517 33.69 -4.01 -17.06
N VAL A 518 33.48 -5.07 -16.28
CA VAL A 518 32.85 -6.30 -16.73
C VAL A 518 31.66 -6.62 -15.83
N VAL A 519 30.54 -6.94 -16.46
CA VAL A 519 29.28 -7.38 -15.84
C VAL A 519 28.94 -8.72 -16.46
N MET A 520 28.74 -9.77 -15.66
CA MET A 520 28.42 -11.09 -16.20
C MET A 520 27.53 -11.92 -15.28
N ARG A 521 26.85 -12.90 -15.85
CA ARG A 521 26.21 -14.00 -15.12
C ARG A 521 26.99 -15.28 -15.35
N HIS A 522 27.09 -16.14 -14.34
CA HIS A 522 27.64 -17.48 -14.54
C HIS A 522 26.60 -18.39 -15.18
N GLY A 523 27.02 -19.36 -15.99
CA GLY A 523 26.12 -20.45 -16.38
C GLY A 523 25.76 -21.34 -15.20
N ALA A 524 24.59 -21.97 -15.24
CA ALA A 524 24.23 -23.08 -14.35
C ALA A 524 24.72 -24.43 -14.90
N GLU A 525 24.79 -25.48 -14.08
CA GLU A 525 24.99 -26.84 -14.60
C GLU A 525 23.70 -27.32 -15.31
N PRO A 526 23.78 -28.20 -16.32
CA PRO A 526 22.57 -28.76 -16.94
C PRO A 526 21.76 -29.59 -15.94
N ASP A 527 20.43 -29.65 -16.06
CA ASP A 527 19.59 -30.43 -15.13
C ASP A 527 19.75 -31.95 -15.30
N ASN A 528 20.17 -32.41 -16.49
CA ASN A 528 20.32 -33.83 -16.84
C ASN A 528 21.79 -34.17 -17.17
N VAL A 529 22.70 -34.04 -16.20
CA VAL A 529 24.10 -34.46 -16.38
C VAL A 529 24.19 -35.99 -16.25
N GLN A 530 24.55 -36.69 -17.33
CA GLN A 530 25.00 -38.08 -17.18
C GLN A 530 26.44 -38.11 -16.64
N PRO A 531 26.82 -39.09 -15.80
CA PRO A 531 28.16 -39.16 -15.20
C PRO A 531 29.30 -39.19 -16.22
N GLU A 532 29.01 -39.64 -17.44
CA GLU A 532 29.96 -39.73 -18.56
C GLU A 532 30.10 -38.45 -19.41
N ASP A 533 29.23 -37.44 -19.23
CA ASP A 533 29.32 -36.16 -19.96
C ASP A 533 30.43 -35.27 -19.39
N LYS A 534 31.65 -35.45 -19.92
CA LYS A 534 32.83 -34.64 -19.57
C LYS A 534 32.76 -33.21 -20.09
N GLU A 535 31.98 -32.95 -21.15
CA GLU A 535 31.76 -31.62 -21.73
C GLU A 535 30.39 -31.05 -21.33
N ARG A 536 30.30 -30.44 -20.15
CA ARG A 536 29.07 -29.73 -19.70
C ARG A 536 28.94 -28.39 -20.41
N LYS A 537 28.57 -28.37 -21.70
CA LYS A 537 28.44 -27.15 -22.53
C LYS A 537 27.44 -26.15 -21.93
N THR A 538 27.95 -25.22 -21.14
CA THR A 538 27.19 -24.17 -20.45
C THR A 538 27.92 -22.84 -20.58
N LEU A 539 27.32 -21.75 -20.09
CA LEU A 539 28.03 -20.47 -20.03
C LEU A 539 29.14 -20.53 -18.98
N GLY A 540 30.26 -19.88 -19.29
CA GLY A 540 31.42 -19.81 -18.42
C GLY A 540 31.14 -19.05 -17.11
N CYS A 541 32.05 -19.22 -16.15
CA CYS A 541 32.13 -18.34 -14.99
C CYS A 541 33.25 -17.29 -15.19
N TYR A 542 33.42 -16.40 -14.22
CA TYR A 542 34.49 -15.40 -14.20
C TYR A 542 35.89 -15.97 -14.43
N PHE A 543 36.12 -17.24 -14.05
CA PHE A 543 37.42 -17.92 -14.16
C PHE A 543 37.59 -18.78 -15.42
N CYS A 544 36.58 -18.87 -16.31
CA CYS A 544 36.68 -19.71 -17.52
C CYS A 544 37.44 -19.05 -18.66
N ASN A 545 37.27 -17.74 -18.82
CA ASN A 545 37.88 -16.97 -19.90
C ASN A 545 38.70 -15.89 -19.21
N ASP A 546 40.02 -15.97 -19.30
CA ASP A 546 40.86 -15.00 -18.64
C ASP A 546 40.47 -13.59 -19.11
N VAL A 547 40.24 -12.71 -18.16
CA VAL A 547 39.39 -11.53 -18.39
C VAL A 547 40.17 -10.42 -19.13
N VAL A 548 41.29 -10.75 -19.79
CA VAL A 548 42.11 -9.82 -20.57
C VAL A 548 42.55 -10.47 -21.90
N ALA A 549 41.91 -10.07 -22.99
CA ALA A 549 42.54 -9.85 -24.31
C ALA A 549 41.56 -8.99 -25.12
N PRO A 550 42.00 -7.86 -25.71
CA PRO A 550 42.54 -7.98 -27.06
C PRO A 550 43.68 -6.97 -27.37
N ALA A 551 44.82 -7.49 -27.83
CA ALA A 551 45.69 -6.82 -28.80
C ALA A 551 46.40 -7.90 -29.62
N ASP A 552 46.10 -7.90 -30.92
CA ASP A 552 46.74 -8.60 -32.03
C ASP A 552 46.90 -10.13 -32.02
N VAL A 553 46.34 -10.72 -33.08
CA VAL A 553 46.45 -12.12 -33.49
C VAL A 553 47.86 -12.37 -34.05
N SER A 554 48.85 -12.28 -33.18
CA SER A 554 50.20 -12.80 -33.39
C SER A 554 50.92 -13.20 -32.09
N ILE A 555 50.27 -13.03 -30.93
CA ILE A 555 50.84 -13.42 -29.62
C ILE A 555 49.84 -14.31 -28.84
N ALA A 556 49.15 -15.22 -29.54
CA ALA A 556 48.27 -16.20 -28.89
C ALA A 556 49.02 -17.26 -28.06
N TYR A 557 50.36 -17.31 -28.15
CA TYR A 557 51.19 -18.30 -27.46
C TYR A 557 51.85 -17.80 -26.17
N HIS A 558 51.71 -16.53 -25.79
CA HIS A 558 52.51 -15.95 -24.70
C HIS A 558 51.73 -15.60 -23.41
N CYS A 559 50.42 -15.85 -23.36
CA CYS A 559 49.56 -15.51 -22.20
C CYS A 559 49.21 -16.71 -21.31
N CYS A 560 49.97 -17.81 -21.39
CA CYS A 560 49.84 -18.96 -20.48
C CYS A 560 51.11 -19.12 -19.63
N ARG A 561 51.55 -18.06 -18.94
CA ARG A 561 52.65 -18.15 -17.98
C ARG A 561 52.12 -18.10 -16.54
N THR A 562 51.89 -19.29 -15.98
CA THR A 562 51.99 -19.62 -14.53
C THR A 562 51.00 -19.03 -13.51
N LEU A 563 50.81 -19.79 -12.41
CA LEU A 563 50.38 -19.33 -11.07
C LEU A 563 51.28 -18.23 -10.46
N THR A 564 52.34 -17.82 -11.15
CA THR A 564 53.18 -16.68 -10.77
C THR A 564 52.48 -15.36 -11.10
N ASP A 565 51.64 -15.28 -12.13
CA ASP A 565 50.84 -14.08 -12.42
C ASP A 565 49.71 -13.85 -11.40
N ILE A 566 49.28 -14.91 -10.69
CA ILE A 566 48.40 -14.80 -9.50
C ILE A 566 49.15 -14.15 -8.31
N VAL A 567 50.49 -14.21 -8.27
CA VAL A 567 51.32 -13.68 -7.17
C VAL A 567 52.06 -12.38 -7.56
N GLN A 568 52.27 -12.13 -8.86
CA GLN A 568 52.97 -10.96 -9.41
C GLN A 568 52.01 -9.94 -10.06
N SER A 569 50.70 -10.04 -9.78
CA SER A 569 49.62 -9.15 -10.20
C SER A 569 49.73 -7.74 -9.57
N GLN A 570 50.85 -7.03 -9.71
CA GLN A 570 50.99 -5.66 -9.15
C GLN A 570 51.51 -4.60 -10.13
N LYS A 571 51.81 -4.94 -11.40
CA LYS A 571 52.38 -3.93 -12.32
C LYS A 571 51.66 -3.68 -13.66
N ASP A 572 50.93 -4.63 -14.25
CA ASP A 572 50.42 -4.43 -15.63
C ASP A 572 48.92 -4.75 -15.88
N GLN A 573 48.07 -4.90 -14.85
CA GLN A 573 46.64 -5.25 -15.04
C GLN A 573 45.71 -4.33 -14.21
N THR A 574 44.93 -3.48 -14.87
CA THR A 574 44.09 -2.47 -14.17
C THR A 574 42.69 -2.98 -13.76
N LEU A 575 42.26 -4.15 -14.25
CA LEU A 575 40.95 -4.73 -13.95
C LEU A 575 41.02 -5.55 -12.66
N ASP A 576 40.09 -5.30 -11.72
CA ASP A 576 40.02 -5.95 -10.39
C ASP A 576 41.20 -5.66 -9.45
N GLN A 577 42.02 -4.63 -9.73
CA GLN A 577 43.02 -4.11 -8.80
C GLN A 577 42.55 -2.81 -8.16
N GLN A 578 42.33 -2.83 -6.85
CA GLN A 578 42.02 -1.68 -5.99
C GLN A 578 40.89 -0.77 -6.52
N CYS A 579 39.63 -1.13 -6.18
CA CYS A 579 38.40 -0.38 -6.57
C CYS A 579 38.38 1.13 -6.22
N THR A 580 39.34 1.63 -5.45
CA THR A 580 39.54 3.05 -5.12
C THR A 580 40.07 3.90 -6.26
N VAL A 581 40.79 3.32 -7.23
CA VAL A 581 41.41 4.05 -8.36
C VAL A 581 40.61 3.82 -9.65
N THR A 582 39.30 4.04 -9.59
CA THR A 582 38.38 3.94 -10.74
C THR A 582 37.72 5.29 -11.03
N ARG A 583 37.46 5.57 -12.31
CA ARG A 583 36.65 6.73 -12.71
C ARG A 583 35.27 6.62 -12.03
N PRO A 584 34.79 7.65 -11.30
CA PRO A 584 33.60 7.51 -10.45
C PRO A 584 32.34 6.98 -11.13
N GLY A 585 32.13 7.29 -12.41
CA GLY A 585 30.95 6.83 -13.17
C GLY A 585 30.94 5.33 -13.50
N VAL A 586 32.10 4.65 -13.49
CA VAL A 586 32.23 3.24 -13.90
C VAL A 586 31.35 2.34 -13.01
N ALA A 587 31.44 2.52 -11.69
CA ALA A 587 30.73 1.68 -10.75
C ALA A 587 29.20 1.82 -10.85
N ALA A 588 28.70 3.02 -11.07
CA ALA A 588 27.27 3.26 -11.24
C ALA A 588 26.73 2.58 -12.52
N ILE A 589 27.46 2.69 -13.63
CA ILE A 589 27.10 2.06 -14.91
C ILE A 589 27.13 0.53 -14.78
N ALA A 590 28.22 -0.02 -14.24
CA ALA A 590 28.35 -1.46 -14.03
C ALA A 590 27.23 -2.01 -13.12
N SER A 591 26.91 -1.29 -12.04
CA SER A 591 25.85 -1.69 -11.10
C SER A 591 24.46 -1.64 -11.72
N ALA A 592 24.19 -0.64 -12.58
CA ALA A 592 22.94 -0.56 -13.33
C ALA A 592 22.81 -1.74 -14.30
N LEU A 593 23.83 -1.97 -15.13
CA LEU A 593 23.83 -3.07 -16.10
C LEU A 593 23.71 -4.45 -15.44
N LEU A 594 24.34 -4.64 -14.27
CA LEU A 594 24.25 -5.90 -13.52
C LEU A 594 22.84 -6.17 -13.00
N VAL A 595 22.15 -5.14 -12.49
CA VAL A 595 20.77 -5.27 -11.99
C VAL A 595 19.77 -5.40 -13.15
N GLU A 596 19.98 -4.71 -14.27
CA GLU A 596 19.15 -4.90 -15.47
C GLU A 596 19.34 -6.30 -16.07
N LEU A 597 20.57 -6.83 -16.08
CA LEU A 597 20.83 -8.22 -16.45
C LEU A 597 20.11 -9.19 -15.50
N PHE A 598 20.12 -8.93 -14.20
CA PHE A 598 19.39 -9.73 -13.21
C PHE A 598 17.88 -9.70 -13.45
N ALA A 599 17.29 -8.51 -13.59
CA ALA A 599 15.86 -8.35 -13.84
C ALA A 599 15.46 -9.07 -15.14
N SER A 600 16.24 -8.88 -16.21
CA SER A 600 16.07 -9.56 -17.50
C SER A 600 16.16 -11.09 -17.35
N LEU A 601 17.19 -11.61 -16.66
CA LEU A 601 17.36 -13.04 -16.43
C LEU A 601 16.18 -13.69 -15.71
N LEU A 602 15.56 -12.98 -14.75
CA LEU A 602 14.39 -13.49 -14.02
C LEU A 602 13.12 -13.56 -14.88
N GLN A 603 13.03 -12.76 -15.93
CA GLN A 603 11.91 -12.82 -16.89
C GLN A 603 12.04 -13.99 -17.86
N HIS A 604 13.25 -14.53 -18.02
CA HIS A 604 13.47 -15.68 -18.88
C HIS A 604 12.93 -16.96 -18.24
N PRO A 605 12.14 -17.80 -18.94
CA PRO A 605 11.57 -19.03 -18.37
C PRO A 605 12.62 -20.00 -17.80
N LEU A 606 13.78 -20.09 -18.45
CA LEU A 606 14.92 -20.93 -18.03
C LEU A 606 15.81 -20.30 -16.95
N LYS A 607 15.60 -19.04 -16.55
CA LYS A 607 16.39 -18.32 -15.54
C LYS A 607 17.89 -18.52 -15.70
N GLN A 608 18.60 -19.07 -14.71
CA GLN A 608 20.05 -19.30 -14.75
C GLN A 608 20.52 -20.22 -15.89
N HIS A 609 19.63 -20.99 -16.51
CA HIS A 609 19.91 -21.84 -17.68
C HIS A 609 19.62 -21.13 -19.02
N ALA A 610 19.20 -19.85 -19.00
CA ALA A 610 18.92 -19.09 -20.20
C ALA A 610 20.16 -19.03 -21.13
N PRO A 611 19.99 -19.28 -22.44
CA PRO A 611 21.07 -19.11 -23.40
C PRO A 611 21.49 -17.63 -23.47
N ALA A 612 22.68 -17.38 -24.02
CA ALA A 612 23.16 -16.04 -24.30
C ALA A 612 23.16 -15.79 -25.81
N PRO A 613 22.81 -14.56 -26.26
CA PRO A 613 22.80 -14.21 -27.68
C PRO A 613 24.18 -14.45 -28.32
N GLN A 614 24.17 -14.88 -29.57
CA GLN A 614 25.39 -14.94 -30.38
C GLN A 614 25.79 -13.53 -30.82
N THR A 615 27.09 -13.29 -31.02
CA THR A 615 27.71 -11.98 -31.28
C THR A 615 27.21 -11.24 -32.54
N SER A 616 26.23 -11.79 -33.27
CA SER A 616 25.66 -11.24 -34.50
C SER A 616 24.13 -11.13 -34.52
N ASN A 617 23.42 -11.65 -33.51
CA ASN A 617 21.95 -11.67 -33.49
C ASN A 617 21.41 -10.88 -32.30
N ASP A 618 20.73 -9.76 -32.58
CA ASP A 618 20.00 -8.92 -31.61
C ASP A 618 18.57 -9.47 -31.33
N GLU A 619 18.31 -10.74 -31.65
CA GLU A 619 17.00 -11.35 -31.45
C GLU A 619 16.76 -11.66 -29.97
N LYS A 620 15.57 -11.29 -29.48
CA LYS A 620 15.10 -11.62 -28.13
C LYS A 620 14.83 -13.12 -28.05
N ASP A 621 15.26 -13.74 -26.95
CA ASP A 621 14.93 -15.12 -26.62
C ASP A 621 14.30 -15.17 -25.22
N PRO A 622 13.03 -15.61 -25.10
CA PRO A 622 12.05 -15.79 -26.17
C PRO A 622 11.70 -14.46 -26.88
N HIS A 623 11.08 -14.53 -28.07
CA HIS A 623 10.77 -13.33 -28.88
C HIS A 623 9.95 -12.27 -28.12
N ASP A 624 9.07 -12.70 -27.21
CA ASP A 624 8.24 -11.84 -26.38
C ASP A 624 8.90 -11.39 -25.07
N HIS A 625 10.19 -11.64 -24.86
CA HIS A 625 10.88 -11.32 -23.60
C HIS A 625 10.66 -9.86 -23.15
N ALA A 626 10.18 -9.70 -21.92
CA ALA A 626 9.64 -8.45 -21.38
C ALA A 626 10.65 -7.30 -21.29
N LEU A 627 11.94 -7.62 -21.14
CA LEU A 627 13.02 -6.66 -20.89
C LEU A 627 14.15 -6.71 -21.95
N GLY A 628 14.00 -7.49 -23.02
CA GLY A 628 15.01 -7.59 -24.09
C GLY A 628 16.01 -8.72 -23.91
N LEU A 629 17.31 -8.47 -24.14
CA LEU A 629 18.34 -9.51 -24.19
C LEU A 629 18.77 -9.99 -22.79
N VAL A 630 19.26 -11.23 -22.73
CA VAL A 630 19.87 -11.85 -21.53
C VAL A 630 21.34 -12.19 -21.80
N PRO A 631 22.24 -11.17 -21.87
CA PRO A 631 23.64 -11.39 -22.23
C PRO A 631 24.38 -12.26 -21.21
N HIS A 632 25.46 -12.92 -21.65
CA HIS A 632 26.37 -13.63 -20.74
C HIS A 632 27.30 -12.64 -20.03
N THR A 633 28.05 -11.86 -20.82
CA THR A 633 28.99 -10.85 -20.34
C THR A 633 28.82 -9.55 -21.11
N VAL A 634 28.88 -8.42 -20.40
CA VAL A 634 28.94 -7.06 -20.96
C VAL A 634 30.25 -6.43 -20.48
N ARG A 635 31.08 -5.98 -21.43
CA ARG A 635 32.29 -5.21 -21.16
C ARG A 635 32.12 -3.78 -21.64
N GLY A 636 32.24 -2.83 -20.74
CA GLY A 636 32.16 -1.41 -21.08
C GLY A 636 33.51 -0.72 -20.99
N TYR A 637 33.71 0.27 -21.87
CA TYR A 637 34.90 1.11 -21.94
C TYR A 637 34.48 2.57 -22.02
N LEU A 638 34.86 3.38 -21.03
CA LEU A 638 34.45 4.78 -20.94
C LEU A 638 35.35 5.76 -21.70
N HIS A 639 36.50 5.32 -22.22
CA HIS A 639 37.30 6.17 -23.09
C HIS A 639 36.65 6.37 -24.46
N ASN A 640 35.89 5.40 -24.95
CA ASN A 640 35.18 5.45 -26.24
C ASN A 640 33.66 5.22 -26.13
N PHE A 641 33.12 5.16 -24.91
CA PHE A 641 31.70 4.95 -24.62
C PHE A 641 31.11 3.70 -25.31
N ASN A 642 31.87 2.60 -25.34
CA ASN A 642 31.51 1.37 -26.03
C ASN A 642 31.20 0.24 -25.05
N ASN A 643 30.10 -0.50 -25.30
CA ASN A 643 29.73 -1.73 -24.59
C ASN A 643 29.75 -2.92 -25.55
N LYS A 644 30.53 -3.95 -25.23
CA LYS A 644 30.63 -5.20 -25.99
C LYS A 644 29.93 -6.33 -25.24
N VAL A 645 28.97 -6.97 -25.91
CA VAL A 645 28.34 -8.22 -25.43
C VAL A 645 29.20 -9.39 -25.88
N ILE A 646 29.62 -10.22 -24.92
CA ILE A 646 30.51 -11.36 -25.17
C ILE A 646 29.89 -12.62 -24.59
N ARG A 647 29.92 -13.69 -25.37
CA ARG A 647 29.57 -15.04 -24.93
C ARG A 647 30.87 -15.82 -24.71
N GLY A 648 30.94 -16.53 -23.59
CA GLY A 648 32.06 -17.38 -23.23
C GLY A 648 31.52 -18.72 -22.75
N GLU A 649 32.15 -19.80 -23.17
CA GLU A 649 31.75 -21.16 -22.80
C GLU A 649 32.43 -21.59 -21.50
N SER A 650 31.83 -22.56 -20.83
CA SER A 650 32.41 -23.22 -19.67
C SER A 650 33.64 -24.01 -20.06
N TYR A 651 34.75 -23.78 -19.37
CA TYR A 651 36.00 -24.48 -19.61
C TYR A 651 36.11 -25.71 -18.69
N PRO A 652 36.34 -26.94 -19.22
CA PRO A 652 36.41 -28.16 -18.40
C PRO A 652 37.49 -28.10 -17.32
N CYS A 653 38.64 -27.48 -17.62
CA CYS A 653 39.76 -27.36 -16.68
C CYS A 653 39.71 -26.07 -15.85
N CYS A 654 38.54 -25.40 -15.79
CA CYS A 654 38.37 -24.18 -15.01
C CYS A 654 38.62 -24.42 -13.52
N SER A 655 39.40 -23.53 -12.90
CA SER A 655 39.76 -23.57 -11.47
C SER A 655 38.58 -23.35 -10.51
N ALA A 656 37.42 -22.92 -10.99
CA ALA A 656 36.23 -22.66 -10.16
C ALA A 656 35.03 -23.53 -10.53
N CYS A 657 34.65 -23.59 -11.81
CA CYS A 657 33.43 -24.30 -12.24
C CYS A 657 33.69 -25.58 -13.03
N GLY A 658 34.95 -26.02 -13.14
CA GLY A 658 35.28 -27.29 -13.80
C GLY A 658 34.68 -28.48 -13.06
N PRO A 659 34.26 -29.56 -13.75
CA PRO A 659 33.70 -30.75 -13.09
C PRO A 659 34.56 -31.31 -11.94
N PRO A 660 35.91 -31.43 -12.06
CA PRO A 660 36.75 -31.92 -10.96
C PRO A 660 36.68 -31.06 -9.70
N ILE A 661 36.58 -29.73 -9.87
CA ILE A 661 36.49 -28.78 -8.77
C ILE A 661 35.15 -28.91 -8.04
N LEU A 662 34.05 -28.95 -8.80
CA LEU A 662 32.71 -29.06 -8.23
C LEU A 662 32.49 -30.41 -7.53
N GLU A 663 33.03 -31.49 -8.09
CA GLU A 663 32.96 -32.84 -7.51
C GLU A 663 33.80 -32.96 -6.23
N ALA A 664 35.02 -32.42 -6.22
CA ALA A 664 35.85 -32.37 -5.03
C ALA A 664 35.20 -31.53 -3.92
N TYR A 665 34.64 -30.37 -4.26
CA TYR A 665 33.92 -29.53 -3.30
C TYR A 665 32.70 -30.26 -2.71
N ARG A 666 31.88 -30.91 -3.55
CA ARG A 666 30.70 -31.66 -3.09
C ARG A 666 31.06 -32.84 -2.19
N SER A 667 32.21 -33.48 -2.44
CA SER A 667 32.67 -34.65 -1.68
C SER A 667 33.33 -34.27 -0.36
N ASP A 668 34.22 -33.27 -0.38
CA ASP A 668 35.12 -32.96 0.73
C ASP A 668 34.77 -31.65 1.49
N GLY A 669 33.90 -30.82 0.93
CA GLY A 669 33.42 -29.57 1.55
C GLY A 669 34.57 -28.68 2.06
N TRP A 670 34.55 -28.35 3.36
CA TRP A 670 35.61 -27.56 4.00
C TRP A 670 37.02 -28.15 3.81
N LYS A 671 37.19 -29.47 3.75
CA LYS A 671 38.52 -30.07 3.56
C LYS A 671 39.11 -29.70 2.20
N PHE A 672 38.29 -29.67 1.16
CA PHE A 672 38.69 -29.20 -0.17
C PHE A 672 39.09 -27.72 -0.12
N VAL A 673 38.23 -26.87 0.48
CA VAL A 673 38.49 -25.43 0.59
C VAL A 673 39.79 -25.16 1.37
N LYS A 674 39.98 -25.86 2.50
CA LYS A 674 41.19 -25.76 3.31
C LYS A 674 42.45 -26.06 2.49
N LYS A 675 42.45 -27.14 1.72
CA LYS A 675 43.59 -27.47 0.84
C LYS A 675 43.81 -26.41 -0.23
N ALA A 676 42.73 -25.96 -0.89
CA ALA A 676 42.81 -24.92 -1.91
C ALA A 676 43.38 -23.58 -1.39
N LEU A 677 43.13 -23.23 -0.13
CA LEU A 677 43.67 -22.01 0.49
C LEU A 677 45.15 -22.15 0.90
N LEU A 678 45.58 -23.33 1.31
CA LEU A 678 46.92 -23.58 1.86
C LEU A 678 47.94 -24.04 0.81
N GLU A 679 47.51 -24.80 -0.19
CA GLU A 679 48.36 -25.41 -1.22
C GLU A 679 48.19 -24.65 -2.54
N LYS A 680 49.24 -23.91 -2.94
CA LYS A 680 49.21 -23.00 -4.10
C LYS A 680 48.84 -23.69 -5.42
N ASP A 681 49.34 -24.90 -5.65
CA ASP A 681 49.18 -25.60 -6.92
C ASP A 681 47.99 -26.57 -6.93
N TYR A 682 47.39 -26.86 -5.77
CA TYR A 682 46.36 -27.90 -5.62
C TYR A 682 45.18 -27.72 -6.57
N VAL A 683 44.65 -26.50 -6.69
CA VAL A 683 43.50 -26.21 -7.56
C VAL A 683 43.86 -26.35 -9.03
N ALA A 684 45.07 -25.95 -9.44
CA ALA A 684 45.51 -26.04 -10.83
C ALA A 684 45.81 -27.48 -11.25
N GLU A 685 46.38 -28.30 -10.35
CA GLU A 685 46.56 -29.74 -10.57
C GLU A 685 45.21 -30.45 -10.66
N LEU A 686 44.32 -30.20 -9.69
CA LEU A 686 43.01 -30.85 -9.64
C LEU A 686 42.12 -30.50 -10.84
N SER A 687 42.16 -29.25 -11.30
CA SER A 687 41.39 -28.86 -12.47
C SER A 687 42.01 -29.36 -13.78
N GLY A 688 43.24 -29.87 -13.77
CA GLY A 688 43.98 -30.24 -14.99
C GLY A 688 44.60 -29.05 -15.72
N LEU A 689 44.48 -27.83 -15.17
CA LEU A 689 45.08 -26.63 -15.76
C LEU A 689 46.62 -26.71 -15.77
N ALA A 690 47.21 -27.31 -14.73
CA ALA A 690 48.66 -27.50 -14.65
C ALA A 690 49.18 -28.40 -15.79
N GLU A 691 48.45 -29.45 -16.17
CA GLU A 691 48.88 -30.33 -17.26
C GLU A 691 48.77 -29.63 -18.63
N VAL A 692 47.70 -28.84 -18.83
CA VAL A 692 47.55 -28.00 -20.03
C VAL A 692 48.72 -27.00 -20.15
N GLN A 693 49.15 -26.41 -19.04
CA GLN A 693 50.32 -25.52 -19.00
C GLN A 693 51.61 -26.27 -19.36
N ARG A 694 51.87 -27.43 -18.75
CA ARG A 694 53.04 -28.27 -19.08
C ARG A 694 53.04 -28.71 -20.54
N GLU A 695 51.88 -28.96 -21.14
CA GLU A 695 51.77 -29.32 -22.55
C GLU A 695 52.01 -28.12 -23.47
N ALA A 696 51.51 -26.94 -23.12
CA ALA A 696 51.80 -25.70 -23.83
C ALA A 696 53.30 -25.36 -23.79
N GLU A 697 53.94 -25.49 -22.62
CA GLU A 697 55.37 -25.28 -22.45
C GLU A 697 56.20 -26.29 -23.26
N ARG A 698 55.80 -27.57 -23.28
CA ARG A 698 56.44 -28.59 -24.14
C ARG A 698 56.33 -28.27 -25.63
N ARG A 699 55.16 -27.81 -26.08
CA ARG A 699 54.94 -27.43 -27.49
C ARG A 699 55.70 -26.17 -27.88
N ALA A 700 55.74 -25.16 -27.01
CA ALA A 700 56.55 -23.97 -27.23
C ALA A 700 58.05 -24.32 -27.30
N ALA A 701 58.52 -25.18 -26.39
CA ALA A 701 59.90 -25.65 -26.40
C ALA A 701 60.24 -26.47 -27.64
N SER A 702 59.31 -27.27 -28.21
CA SER A 702 59.58 -28.03 -29.45
C SER A 702 59.62 -27.16 -30.71
N MET A 703 58.92 -26.02 -30.72
CA MET A 703 58.94 -25.09 -31.86
C MET A 703 60.27 -24.33 -31.97
N ASP A 704 60.99 -24.13 -30.85
CA ASP A 704 62.33 -23.51 -30.85
C ASP A 704 63.44 -24.42 -31.44
N TRP A 705 63.22 -25.74 -31.60
CA TRP A 705 64.21 -26.66 -32.19
C TRP A 705 64.04 -26.86 -33.70
N GLU A 706 62.90 -26.47 -34.29
CA GLU A 706 62.67 -26.63 -35.74
C GLU A 706 63.20 -25.44 -36.58
N GLU A 707 63.63 -24.33 -35.95
CA GLU A 707 64.22 -23.18 -36.66
C GLU A 707 65.76 -23.26 -36.81
N GLU A 708 66.44 -24.24 -36.22
CA GLU A 708 67.92 -24.39 -36.33
C GLU A 708 68.40 -25.43 -37.37
N GLU A 709 67.52 -26.13 -38.09
CA GLU A 709 67.92 -27.21 -39.03
C GLU A 709 67.81 -26.91 -40.56
N ASP A 710 67.46 -25.68 -40.99
CA ASP A 710 67.43 -25.31 -42.42
C ASP A 710 68.37 -24.13 -42.76
N GLY A 711 69.68 -24.31 -42.50
CA GLY A 711 70.69 -23.28 -42.73
C GLY A 711 72.06 -23.78 -43.16
N ALA A 712 72.14 -24.58 -44.24
CA ALA A 712 73.41 -24.78 -44.96
C ALA A 712 73.18 -25.25 -46.42
N ASP A 713 73.14 -24.30 -47.36
CA ASP A 713 73.91 -24.43 -48.61
C ASP A 713 74.12 -23.05 -49.25
N ASP A 714 75.39 -22.63 -49.31
CA ASP A 714 75.85 -21.44 -50.01
C ASP A 714 75.89 -21.73 -51.53
N GLY A 715 75.33 -20.83 -52.33
CA GLY A 715 75.41 -20.91 -53.80
C GLY A 715 75.26 -19.54 -54.45
N ASP A 716 76.40 -18.90 -54.70
CA ASP A 716 76.62 -17.67 -55.48
C ASP A 716 75.73 -17.51 -56.74
N GLY A 717 75.37 -16.26 -57.06
CA GLY A 717 74.81 -15.95 -58.39
C GLY A 717 74.27 -14.54 -58.60
N GLU A 718 75.19 -13.59 -58.72
CA GLU A 718 75.16 -12.28 -59.42
C GLU A 718 73.82 -11.55 -59.76
N LEU A 719 73.86 -10.25 -59.43
CA LEU A 719 73.08 -9.14 -59.98
C LEU A 719 72.77 -9.26 -61.48
N ILE A 720 71.49 -9.11 -61.86
CA ILE A 720 70.87 -7.91 -62.48
C ILE A 720 69.39 -7.87 -62.09
#